data_AF-A0A347VQW6-F1
#
_entry.id   AF-A0A347VQW6-F1
#
_cell.length_a   1.000
_cell.length_b   1.000
_cell.length_c   1.000
_cell.angle_alpha   90.00
_cell.angle_beta   90.00
_cell.angle_gamma   90.00
#
_symmetry.space_group_name_H-M   'P 1'
#
loop_
_entity.id
_entity.type
_entity.pdbx_description
1 polymer ?
#
loop_
_entity_poly.entity_id
_entity_poly.type
_entity_poly.pdbx_seq_one_letter_code
_entity_poly.pdbx_strand_id
1 'polypeptide(L)'
;MAGKITSLGLGSSVLNSDVIDKLKKADEDNMVKPIDKKMEMNLEKQKQLVEIETAVGALRASAKKLADYSTFLSRNVSVSGDAVKATAADGIPVQSVNIEVKNLAKSDINEIGTKFASKEDAFTNEDTKLDFYSNGKNYSVDIKGGMNVAEVAQAITDATDGKIMGVVMKTGGEKPYQLMINSKETGENNRIYFGPILRGERISSSDIKLEGEKDFFIEVKDKNGATQKIGITTDLSNASDRAEALRSAIKEAINNNEATKGLVDSGDISVGLVNEGQSLIFNDKRGYKISVGGEKAGMLGFVNKEAEVKNLFDAGSEVKAGALSGTFNINDTTIDLAAITKKENTAEQNAAAIVEAMNKVDGLTASVENNKISFNANGKEVNITSTNEKNLLDLTGIKSGKYKDFATVQQNLFKLKNVQSAQDSEVLYNGASIKRPTNTLDDVVGGLTINLQKVSEEGKPDVITVSQNTDDLVKEVAEFVKAYNEAVPKLDAVTKFDADTKRGGVFSTESIIRNIRPALNQAITQSITNGTDVKSLMDYGISINDKSFMSLDSGKLASAVSADPERVKDVFYGGEKKDSSGKYNRYDGIFTKVSNVLGDLVDGGNAKLKTFSQTLERELKNYNAEREKSKKMLDARYETMAQRFASFDEQIAKANNSFNAVQMMIDQQAGEKKKN
;
A
#
# COMPACT_ATOMS: atom_id res chain seq x y z
N MET A 1 19.86 -19.05 -97.64
CA MET A 1 21.17 -19.70 -97.35
C MET A 1 21.08 -20.28 -95.96
N ALA A 2 21.02 -21.61 -95.86
CA ALA A 2 21.06 -22.31 -94.58
C ALA A 2 22.53 -22.36 -94.12
N GLY A 3 22.87 -21.63 -93.06
CA GLY A 3 24.17 -21.74 -92.42
C GLY A 3 24.29 -23.10 -91.73
N LYS A 4 25.06 -24.01 -92.31
CA LYS A 4 25.46 -25.25 -91.66
C LYS A 4 26.36 -24.91 -90.47
N ILE A 5 25.90 -25.21 -89.26
CA ILE A 5 26.75 -25.28 -88.06
C ILE A 5 27.71 -26.45 -88.27
N THR A 6 28.99 -26.17 -88.53
CA THR A 6 29.97 -27.17 -88.99
C THR A 6 30.69 -27.94 -87.88
N SER A 7 30.45 -27.65 -86.61
CA SER A 7 30.90 -28.49 -85.48
C SER A 7 30.33 -27.97 -84.16
N LEU A 8 29.54 -28.78 -83.46
CA LEU A 8 29.28 -28.62 -82.03
C LEU A 8 30.43 -29.31 -81.28
N GLY A 9 31.61 -28.70 -81.31
CA GLY A 9 32.75 -29.15 -80.52
C GLY A 9 32.51 -28.87 -79.05
N LEU A 10 32.09 -29.87 -78.28
CA LEU A 10 32.10 -29.82 -76.82
C LEU A 10 33.56 -29.95 -76.35
N GLY A 11 34.17 -28.85 -75.88
CA GLY A 11 35.46 -28.88 -75.17
C GLY A 11 36.70 -28.46 -75.98
N SER A 12 36.62 -27.46 -76.86
CA SER A 12 37.76 -26.97 -77.67
C SER A 12 38.87 -26.24 -76.90
N SER A 13 38.92 -26.32 -75.57
CA SER A 13 39.90 -25.65 -74.72
C SER A 13 40.40 -26.62 -73.66
N VAL A 14 41.71 -26.59 -73.40
CA VAL A 14 42.34 -27.39 -72.33
C VAL A 14 41.73 -26.99 -70.98
N LEU A 15 41.39 -27.98 -70.15
CA LEU A 15 40.91 -27.77 -68.79
C LEU A 15 41.96 -27.00 -67.99
N ASN A 16 41.60 -25.87 -67.37
CA ASN A 16 42.47 -25.08 -66.51
C ASN A 16 41.72 -24.65 -65.22
N SER A 17 42.46 -24.12 -64.24
CA SER A 17 41.90 -23.68 -62.96
C SER A 17 40.75 -22.67 -63.14
N ASP A 18 40.91 -21.71 -64.05
CA ASP A 18 39.90 -20.67 -64.31
C ASP A 18 38.55 -21.25 -64.81
N VAL A 19 38.59 -22.31 -65.61
CA VAL A 19 37.38 -23.00 -66.09
C VAL A 19 36.72 -23.76 -64.95
N ILE A 20 37.49 -24.39 -64.07
CA ILE A 20 36.96 -25.09 -62.88
C ILE A 20 36.29 -24.11 -61.93
N ASP A 21 36.89 -22.94 -61.70
CA ASP A 21 36.30 -21.89 -60.85
C ASP A 21 35.01 -21.31 -61.44
N LYS A 22 34.97 -21.10 -62.76
CA LYS A 22 33.74 -20.68 -63.47
C LYS A 22 32.63 -21.70 -63.36
N LEU A 23 32.95 -22.99 -63.47
CA LEU A 23 31.99 -24.07 -63.27
C LEU A 23 31.51 -24.13 -61.81
N LYS A 24 32.41 -23.97 -60.83
CA LYS A 24 32.05 -23.92 -59.41
C LYS A 24 31.06 -22.80 -59.13
N LYS A 25 31.33 -21.61 -59.67
CA LYS A 25 30.45 -20.45 -59.52
C LYS A 25 29.09 -20.65 -60.19
N ALA A 26 29.05 -21.26 -61.38
CA ALA A 26 27.78 -21.57 -62.05
C ALA A 26 26.95 -22.61 -61.28
N ASP A 27 27.61 -23.63 -60.72
CA ASP A 27 26.96 -24.63 -59.87
C ASP A 27 26.49 -24.02 -58.54
N GLU A 28 27.28 -23.15 -57.91
CA GLU A 28 26.88 -22.38 -56.72
C GLU A 28 25.66 -21.50 -57.01
N ASP A 29 25.65 -20.83 -58.16
CA ASP A 29 24.55 -19.99 -58.62
C ASP A 29 23.25 -20.79 -58.81
N ASN A 30 23.34 -22.05 -59.23
CA ASN A 30 22.18 -22.90 -59.45
C ASN A 30 21.71 -23.62 -58.17
N MET A 31 22.62 -23.98 -57.27
CA MET A 31 22.31 -24.79 -56.09
C MET A 31 22.09 -23.96 -54.83
N VAL A 32 22.80 -22.84 -54.67
CA VAL A 32 22.82 -22.04 -53.43
C VAL A 32 21.96 -20.79 -53.54
N LYS A 33 22.06 -20.03 -54.64
CA LYS A 33 21.28 -18.77 -54.79
C LYS A 33 19.76 -18.93 -54.66
N PRO A 34 19.11 -20.02 -55.15
CA PRO A 34 17.69 -20.21 -54.91
C PRO A 34 17.34 -20.37 -53.43
N ILE A 35 18.21 -21.00 -52.65
CA ILE A 35 18.05 -21.18 -51.20
C ILE A 35 18.26 -19.83 -50.50
N ASP A 36 19.30 -19.08 -50.88
CA ASP A 36 19.54 -17.72 -50.35
C ASP A 36 18.31 -16.82 -50.57
N LYS A 37 17.71 -16.85 -51.77
CA LYS A 37 16.47 -16.10 -52.05
C LYS A 37 15.28 -16.53 -51.16
N LYS A 38 15.13 -17.83 -50.89
CA LYS A 38 14.09 -18.33 -49.96
C LYS A 38 14.36 -17.84 -48.53
N MET A 39 15.61 -17.81 -48.11
CA MET A 39 16.01 -17.28 -46.80
C MET A 39 15.74 -15.78 -46.69
N GLU A 40 16.13 -14.98 -47.68
CA GLU A 40 15.86 -13.54 -47.72
C GLU A 40 14.36 -13.25 -47.64
N MET A 41 13.54 -13.98 -48.43
CA MET A 41 12.09 -13.83 -48.39
C MET A 41 11.49 -14.26 -47.04
N ASN A 42 12.00 -15.33 -46.42
CA ASN A 42 11.55 -15.76 -45.11
C ASN A 42 11.92 -14.73 -44.01
N LEU A 43 13.11 -14.14 -44.07
CA LEU A 43 13.52 -13.06 -43.17
C LEU A 43 12.64 -11.82 -43.33
N GLU A 44 12.31 -11.43 -44.56
CA GLU A 44 11.39 -10.32 -44.80
C GLU A 44 9.98 -10.64 -44.27
N LYS A 45 9.50 -11.88 -44.45
CA LYS A 45 8.25 -12.34 -43.82
C LYS A 45 8.33 -12.21 -42.30
N GLN A 46 9.38 -12.68 -41.64
CA GLN A 46 9.51 -12.55 -40.19
C GLN A 46 9.47 -11.09 -39.73
N LYS A 47 10.19 -10.19 -40.43
CA LYS A 47 10.17 -8.76 -40.13
C LYS A 47 8.77 -8.16 -40.23
N GLN A 48 8.08 -8.41 -41.35
CA GLN A 48 6.73 -7.91 -41.58
C GLN A 48 5.72 -8.53 -40.61
N LEU A 49 5.91 -9.78 -40.21
CA LEU A 49 5.06 -10.44 -39.22
C LEU A 49 5.17 -9.77 -37.86
N VAL A 50 6.37 -9.39 -37.41
CA VAL A 50 6.56 -8.65 -36.15
C VAL A 50 5.81 -7.31 -36.16
N GLU A 51 5.83 -6.60 -37.30
CA GLU A 51 5.08 -5.34 -37.46
C GLU A 51 3.57 -5.57 -37.38
N ILE A 52 3.06 -6.66 -37.96
CA ILE A 52 1.65 -7.07 -37.88
C ILE A 52 1.29 -7.47 -36.44
N GLU A 53 2.08 -8.31 -35.79
CA GLU A 53 1.85 -8.74 -34.40
C GLU A 53 1.79 -7.53 -33.46
N THR A 54 2.69 -6.56 -33.65
CA THR A 54 2.69 -5.32 -32.88
C THR A 54 1.40 -4.51 -33.11
N ALA A 55 1.00 -4.31 -34.37
CA ALA A 55 -0.19 -3.54 -34.69
C ALA A 55 -1.50 -4.23 -34.26
N VAL A 56 -1.61 -5.54 -34.46
CA VAL A 56 -2.74 -6.37 -34.01
C VAL A 56 -2.79 -6.43 -32.48
N GLY A 57 -1.63 -6.50 -31.81
CA GLY A 57 -1.53 -6.45 -30.36
C GLY A 57 -2.00 -5.11 -29.76
N ALA A 58 -1.60 -3.99 -30.38
CA ALA A 58 -2.07 -2.66 -29.98
C ALA A 58 -3.59 -2.53 -30.16
N LEU A 59 -4.11 -2.93 -31.33
CA LEU A 59 -5.55 -2.94 -31.59
C LEU A 59 -6.31 -3.84 -30.60
N ARG A 60 -5.75 -5.01 -30.28
CA ARG A 60 -6.30 -5.92 -29.28
C ARG A 60 -6.38 -5.27 -27.91
N ALA A 61 -5.33 -4.57 -27.48
CA ALA A 61 -5.29 -3.93 -26.16
C ALA A 61 -6.45 -2.93 -26.00
N SER A 62 -6.64 -2.05 -26.97
CA SER A 62 -7.76 -1.09 -26.97
C SER A 62 -9.12 -1.79 -27.06
N ALA A 63 -9.26 -2.82 -27.91
CA ALA A 63 -10.49 -3.60 -28.02
C ALA A 63 -10.84 -4.33 -26.72
N LYS A 64 -9.83 -4.88 -26.02
CA LYS A 64 -9.99 -5.59 -24.75
C LYS A 64 -10.49 -4.66 -23.65
N LYS A 65 -10.00 -3.41 -23.61
CA LYS A 65 -10.46 -2.42 -22.64
C LYS A 65 -11.93 -2.06 -22.84
N LEU A 66 -12.36 -1.84 -24.09
CA LEU A 66 -13.77 -1.64 -24.44
C LEU A 66 -14.63 -2.90 -24.30
N ALA A 67 -14.01 -4.06 -24.17
CA ALA A 67 -14.63 -5.35 -23.85
C ALA A 67 -14.56 -5.69 -22.35
N ASP A 68 -14.13 -4.76 -21.50
CA ASP A 68 -14.13 -4.92 -20.04
C ASP A 68 -15.38 -4.24 -19.44
N TYR A 69 -16.09 -4.96 -18.58
CA TYR A 69 -17.28 -4.45 -17.91
C TYR A 69 -16.97 -3.24 -17.01
N SER A 70 -15.80 -3.24 -16.36
CA SER A 70 -15.37 -2.16 -15.45
C SER A 70 -15.28 -0.80 -16.15
N THR A 71 -14.96 -0.77 -17.44
CA THR A 71 -14.87 0.47 -18.22
C THR A 71 -16.20 1.22 -18.29
N PHE A 72 -17.33 0.50 -18.16
CA PHE A 72 -18.67 1.10 -18.15
C PHE A 72 -19.17 1.45 -16.74
N LEU A 73 -18.54 0.88 -15.71
CA LEU A 73 -18.86 1.15 -14.31
C LEU A 73 -18.09 2.34 -13.74
N SER A 74 -17.12 2.87 -14.47
CA SER A 74 -16.31 4.00 -14.01
C SER A 74 -17.18 5.21 -13.61
N ARG A 75 -16.72 5.92 -12.59
CA ARG A 75 -17.36 7.13 -12.05
C ARG A 75 -16.40 8.29 -12.05
N ASN A 76 -16.93 9.47 -12.33
CA ASN A 76 -16.24 10.73 -12.09
C ASN A 76 -16.74 11.31 -10.77
N VAL A 77 -15.84 11.97 -10.03
CA VAL A 77 -16.17 12.67 -8.79
C VAL A 77 -15.70 14.10 -8.90
N SER A 78 -16.65 15.03 -8.74
CA SER A 78 -16.35 16.46 -8.62
C SER A 78 -16.74 16.96 -7.24
N VAL A 79 -15.93 17.85 -6.68
CA VAL A 79 -16.20 18.52 -5.40
C VAL A 79 -16.28 20.03 -5.66
N SER A 80 -17.33 20.69 -5.18
CA SER A 80 -17.54 22.13 -5.42
C SER A 80 -16.61 23.06 -4.62
N GLY A 81 -16.01 22.55 -3.54
CA GLY A 81 -15.12 23.27 -2.63
C GLY A 81 -13.78 22.56 -2.42
N ASP A 82 -13.05 23.00 -1.41
CA ASP A 82 -11.71 22.52 -1.06
C ASP A 82 -11.60 22.06 0.41
N ALA A 83 -12.72 21.94 1.13
CA ALA A 83 -12.76 21.38 2.47
C ALA A 83 -12.58 19.86 2.45
N VAL A 84 -12.98 19.20 1.35
CA VAL A 84 -12.84 17.76 1.16
C VAL A 84 -12.27 17.39 -0.21
N LYS A 85 -11.71 16.17 -0.30
CA LYS A 85 -11.47 15.47 -1.57
C LYS A 85 -12.25 14.16 -1.54
N ALA A 86 -12.79 13.72 -2.66
CA ALA A 86 -13.56 12.48 -2.72
C ALA A 86 -13.17 11.62 -3.90
N THR A 87 -13.27 10.30 -3.70
CA THR A 87 -13.09 9.29 -4.74
C THR A 87 -14.23 8.28 -4.65
N ALA A 88 -14.67 7.78 -5.80
CA ALA A 88 -15.73 6.78 -5.89
C ALA A 88 -15.17 5.51 -6.51
N ALA A 89 -15.57 4.37 -5.95
CA ALA A 89 -15.38 3.08 -6.57
C ALA A 89 -16.30 2.93 -7.79
N ASP A 90 -15.91 2.07 -8.73
CA ASP A 90 -16.72 1.76 -9.89
C ASP A 90 -18.08 1.17 -9.49
N GLY A 91 -19.13 1.57 -10.21
CA GLY A 91 -20.46 1.01 -10.07
C GLY A 91 -21.30 1.59 -8.94
N ILE A 92 -20.76 2.45 -8.06
CA ILE A 92 -21.59 3.17 -7.07
C ILE A 92 -22.68 3.99 -7.81
N PRO A 93 -23.91 4.11 -7.28
CA PRO A 93 -24.94 4.94 -7.89
C PRO A 93 -24.47 6.39 -8.08
N VAL A 94 -24.91 7.02 -9.18
CA VAL A 94 -24.75 8.46 -9.37
C VAL A 94 -25.54 9.20 -8.29
N GLN A 95 -24.92 10.17 -7.64
CA GLN A 95 -25.50 10.87 -6.50
C GLN A 95 -24.78 12.19 -6.25
N SER A 96 -25.45 13.10 -5.54
CA SER A 96 -24.84 14.31 -4.99
C SER A 96 -25.06 14.35 -3.48
N VAL A 97 -24.02 14.68 -2.73
CA VAL A 97 -24.04 14.68 -1.27
C VAL A 97 -23.38 15.96 -0.75
N ASN A 98 -23.96 16.54 0.30
CA ASN A 98 -23.45 17.74 0.95
C ASN A 98 -22.63 17.34 2.18
N ILE A 99 -21.40 17.84 2.27
CA ILE A 99 -20.50 17.62 3.39
C ILE A 99 -20.09 18.97 3.98
N GLU A 100 -20.43 19.20 5.25
CA GLU A 100 -19.89 20.32 6.02
C GLU A 100 -18.92 19.78 7.07
N VAL A 101 -17.63 20.12 6.96
CA VAL A 101 -16.63 19.70 7.93
C VAL A 101 -16.66 20.63 9.13
N LYS A 102 -17.05 20.13 10.29
CA LYS A 102 -17.07 20.89 11.56
C LYS A 102 -15.73 20.83 12.27
N ASN A 103 -15.14 19.64 12.35
CA ASN A 103 -13.85 19.41 12.99
C ASN A 103 -13.02 18.40 12.21
N LEU A 104 -11.70 18.57 12.23
CA LEU A 104 -10.76 17.53 11.79
C LEU A 104 -10.35 16.65 12.95
N ALA A 105 -10.11 15.37 12.66
CA ALA A 105 -9.47 14.46 13.58
C ALA A 105 -8.03 14.90 13.82
N LYS A 106 -7.60 14.90 15.08
CA LYS A 106 -6.26 15.29 15.50
C LYS A 106 -5.65 14.23 16.40
N SER A 107 -4.33 14.12 16.38
CA SER A 107 -3.54 13.36 17.34
C SER A 107 -3.27 14.19 18.59
N ASP A 108 -2.89 13.50 19.67
CA ASP A 108 -2.47 14.14 20.92
C ASP A 108 -1.00 14.53 20.83
N ILE A 109 -0.66 15.75 21.28
CA ILE A 109 0.72 16.26 21.29
C ILE A 109 1.00 16.85 22.66
N ASN A 110 2.02 16.32 23.33
CA ASN A 110 2.39 16.75 24.68
C ASN A 110 3.90 17.03 24.77
N GLU A 111 4.25 18.12 25.44
CA GLU A 111 5.61 18.40 25.89
C GLU A 111 5.85 17.72 27.25
N ILE A 112 7.02 17.12 27.43
CA ILE A 112 7.47 16.53 28.70
C ILE A 112 8.87 17.03 29.06
N GLY A 113 9.04 17.44 30.31
CA GLY A 113 10.28 17.93 30.86
C GLY A 113 10.53 19.41 30.59
N THR A 114 11.64 19.90 31.16
CA THR A 114 12.22 21.18 30.75
C THR A 114 12.92 21.05 29.40
N LYS A 115 13.30 22.18 28.80
CA LYS A 115 14.17 22.16 27.61
C LYS A 115 15.62 21.79 27.96
N PHE A 116 16.29 21.14 27.00
CA PHE A 116 17.67 20.64 27.09
C PHE A 116 18.60 21.34 26.09
N ALA A 117 19.89 21.42 26.40
CA ALA A 117 20.90 22.04 25.54
C ALA A 117 21.32 21.07 24.42
N SER A 118 21.37 19.77 24.72
CA SER A 118 21.61 18.68 23.78
C SER A 118 20.60 17.54 23.97
N LYS A 119 20.39 16.72 22.93
CA LYS A 119 19.57 15.50 23.04
C LYS A 119 20.28 14.38 23.83
N GLU A 120 21.60 14.50 23.97
CA GLU A 120 22.48 13.64 24.76
C GLU A 120 22.55 14.05 26.24
N ASP A 121 21.93 15.16 26.63
CA ASP A 121 21.83 15.54 28.03
C ASP A 121 21.00 14.50 28.80
N ALA A 122 21.40 14.18 30.03
CA ALA A 122 20.62 13.29 30.89
C ALA A 122 19.23 13.88 31.16
N PHE A 123 18.18 13.09 30.97
CA PHE A 123 16.80 13.50 31.28
C PHE A 123 16.58 13.61 32.79
N THR A 124 17.08 12.62 33.53
CA THR A 124 17.08 12.56 35.01
C THR A 124 18.32 11.79 35.47
N ASN A 125 18.81 12.09 36.68
CA ASN A 125 19.89 11.35 37.33
C ASN A 125 19.38 10.25 38.28
N GLU A 126 18.06 10.15 38.46
CA GLU A 126 17.42 9.18 39.34
C GLU A 126 16.45 8.30 38.55
N ASP A 127 16.36 7.03 38.93
CA ASP A 127 15.37 6.08 38.38
C ASP A 127 13.94 6.59 38.62
N THR A 128 13.11 6.53 37.59
CA THR A 128 11.69 6.89 37.66
C THR A 128 10.87 6.09 36.66
N LYS A 129 9.54 6.19 36.75
CA LYS A 129 8.61 5.62 35.79
C LYS A 129 7.68 6.69 35.25
N LEU A 130 7.43 6.65 33.95
CA LEU A 130 6.40 7.43 33.30
C LEU A 130 5.20 6.52 33.00
N ASP A 131 4.14 6.69 33.79
CA ASP A 131 2.88 5.98 33.62
C ASP A 131 1.85 6.86 32.90
N PHE A 132 1.18 6.29 31.91
CA PHE A 132 0.10 6.96 31.17
C PHE A 132 -0.88 5.95 30.57
N TYR A 133 -2.08 6.43 30.27
CA TYR A 133 -3.14 5.67 29.64
C TYR A 133 -3.45 6.24 28.25
N SER A 134 -3.64 5.37 27.26
CA SER A 134 -4.16 5.76 25.96
C SER A 134 -4.82 4.57 25.25
N ASN A 135 -5.91 4.83 24.55
CA ASN A 135 -6.63 3.88 23.71
C ASN A 135 -6.87 2.50 24.39
N GLY A 136 -7.44 2.52 25.60
CA GLY A 136 -7.80 1.31 26.34
C GLY A 136 -6.66 0.63 27.10
N LYS A 137 -5.42 1.11 27.00
CA LYS A 137 -4.23 0.47 27.60
C LYS A 137 -3.45 1.42 28.51
N ASN A 138 -3.03 0.90 29.67
CA ASN A 138 -2.03 1.53 30.53
C ASN A 138 -0.63 1.16 30.05
N TYR A 139 0.26 2.15 30.01
CA TYR A 139 1.67 2.01 29.67
C TYR A 139 2.53 2.48 30.85
N SER A 140 3.70 1.88 30.99
CA SER A 140 4.69 2.21 32.01
C SER A 140 6.05 2.18 31.35
N VAL A 141 6.75 3.31 31.37
CA VAL A 141 8.09 3.46 30.78
C VAL A 141 9.09 3.62 31.92
N ASP A 142 10.00 2.65 32.04
CA ASP A 142 11.12 2.74 32.97
C ASP A 142 12.17 3.72 32.44
N ILE A 143 12.46 4.77 33.22
CA ILE A 143 13.48 5.77 32.92
C ILE A 143 14.60 5.60 33.94
N LYS A 144 15.74 5.09 33.50
CA LYS A 144 16.91 4.90 34.37
C LYS A 144 17.69 6.19 34.54
N GLY A 145 18.24 6.39 35.74
CA GLY A 145 19.13 7.51 36.02
C GLY A 145 20.30 7.53 35.01
N GLY A 146 20.51 8.68 34.38
CA GLY A 146 21.54 8.87 33.36
C GLY A 146 21.09 8.63 31.92
N MET A 147 19.89 8.09 31.67
CA MET A 147 19.35 8.02 30.30
C MET A 147 19.22 9.43 29.71
N ASN A 148 19.70 9.59 28.49
CA ASN A 148 19.60 10.87 27.79
C ASN A 148 18.21 11.09 27.17
N VAL A 149 17.92 12.32 26.76
CA VAL A 149 16.61 12.70 26.20
C VAL A 149 16.21 11.84 25.00
N ALA A 150 17.16 11.51 24.11
CA ALA A 150 16.90 10.67 22.95
C ALA A 150 16.60 9.21 23.32
N GLU A 151 17.30 8.67 24.32
CA GLU A 151 17.05 7.33 24.86
C GLU A 151 15.68 7.24 25.53
N VAL A 152 15.26 8.27 26.27
CA VAL A 152 13.91 8.34 26.85
C VAL A 152 12.84 8.40 25.75
N ALA A 153 13.07 9.20 24.70
CA ALA A 153 12.17 9.26 23.54
C ALA A 153 12.00 7.87 22.88
N GLN A 154 13.11 7.15 22.71
CA GLN A 154 13.09 5.80 22.15
C GLN A 154 12.38 4.81 23.09
N ALA A 155 12.66 4.87 24.40
CA ALA A 155 12.03 4.00 25.39
C ALA A 155 10.50 4.16 25.42
N ILE A 156 9.98 5.38 25.26
CA ILE A 156 8.54 5.64 25.11
C ILE A 156 7.99 4.96 23.85
N THR A 157 8.68 5.10 22.73
CA THR A 157 8.25 4.53 21.44
C THR A 157 8.25 3.00 21.50
N ASP A 158 9.29 2.41 22.07
CA ASP A 158 9.45 0.96 22.20
C ASP A 158 8.43 0.35 23.16
N ALA A 159 8.21 0.96 24.32
CA ALA A 159 7.25 0.48 25.32
C ALA A 159 5.79 0.49 24.84
N THR A 160 5.49 1.23 23.77
CA THR A 160 4.15 1.35 23.20
C THR A 160 4.00 0.71 21.82
N ASP A 161 5.00 -0.04 21.34
CA ASP A 161 5.04 -0.62 19.99
C ASP A 161 4.80 0.44 18.89
N GLY A 162 5.30 1.66 19.10
CA GLY A 162 5.13 2.79 18.18
C GLY A 162 3.71 3.37 18.10
N LYS A 163 2.80 3.00 19.00
CA LYS A 163 1.46 3.63 19.09
C LYS A 163 1.54 5.04 19.66
N ILE A 164 2.48 5.26 20.57
CA ILE A 164 2.83 6.56 21.14
C ILE A 164 4.28 6.86 20.78
N MET A 165 4.52 7.98 20.13
CA MET A 165 5.83 8.37 19.63
C MET A 165 6.51 9.30 20.63
N GLY A 166 7.65 8.87 21.16
CA GLY A 166 8.59 9.77 21.83
C GLY A 166 9.48 10.45 20.80
N VAL A 167 9.50 11.79 20.76
CA VAL A 167 10.24 12.56 19.76
C VAL A 167 10.97 13.72 20.42
N VAL A 168 12.23 13.96 20.04
CA VAL A 168 12.95 15.16 20.47
C VAL A 168 12.78 16.26 19.42
N MET A 169 12.07 17.33 19.78
CA MET A 169 11.79 18.47 18.90
C MET A 169 12.73 19.66 19.22
N LYS A 170 13.24 20.32 18.19
CA LYS A 170 14.03 21.56 18.34
C LYS A 170 13.12 22.79 18.28
N THR A 171 12.95 23.49 19.39
CA THR A 171 12.02 24.61 19.61
C THR A 171 12.69 25.99 19.72
N GLY A 172 14.03 26.07 19.63
CA GLY A 172 14.80 27.32 19.69
C GLY A 172 15.08 27.84 21.12
N GLY A 173 16.01 28.81 21.22
CA GLY A 173 16.56 29.33 22.49
C GLY A 173 17.88 28.66 22.90
N GLU A 174 18.43 29.05 24.06
CA GLU A 174 19.71 28.51 24.60
C GLU A 174 19.66 27.00 24.86
N LYS A 175 18.49 26.49 25.25
CA LYS A 175 18.20 25.07 25.40
C LYS A 175 17.13 24.69 24.37
N PRO A 176 17.51 24.31 23.14
CA PRO A 176 16.55 24.23 22.05
C PRO A 176 15.78 22.91 22.01
N TYR A 177 16.19 21.86 22.73
CA TYR A 177 15.59 20.53 22.60
C TYR A 177 14.47 20.31 23.63
N GLN A 178 13.32 19.83 23.19
CA GLN A 178 12.14 19.51 23.99
C GLN A 178 11.74 18.07 23.69
N LEU A 179 11.53 17.25 24.72
CA LEU A 179 10.94 15.92 24.55
C LEU A 179 9.42 16.09 24.34
N MET A 180 8.92 15.42 23.32
CA MET A 180 7.51 15.37 22.93
C MET A 180 7.03 13.92 23.03
N ILE A 181 5.78 13.75 23.46
CA ILE A 181 5.09 12.46 23.48
C ILE A 181 3.74 12.61 22.76
N ASN A 182 3.61 11.92 21.64
CA ASN A 182 2.52 12.14 20.68
C ASN A 182 1.80 10.84 20.38
N SER A 183 0.47 10.90 20.21
CA SER A 183 -0.23 9.74 19.65
C SER A 183 0.10 9.62 18.15
N LYS A 184 0.33 8.39 17.68
CA LYS A 184 0.55 8.15 16.26
C LYS A 184 -0.71 8.39 15.44
N GLU A 185 -1.83 7.88 15.95
CA GLU A 185 -3.14 7.98 15.31
C GLU A 185 -3.93 9.19 15.84
N THR A 186 -4.85 9.69 15.02
CA THR A 186 -5.82 10.74 15.40
C THR A 186 -7.02 10.15 16.14
N GLY A 187 -7.90 11.00 16.67
CA GLY A 187 -9.16 10.58 17.29
C GLY A 187 -9.11 10.62 18.82
N GLU A 188 -10.25 10.92 19.45
CA GLU A 188 -10.37 11.16 20.90
C GLU A 188 -9.85 9.98 21.74
N ASN A 189 -10.10 8.74 21.30
CA ASN A 189 -9.62 7.53 21.99
C ASN A 189 -8.08 7.46 22.09
N ASN A 190 -7.35 8.13 21.19
CA ASN A 190 -5.89 8.16 21.18
C ASN A 190 -5.29 9.30 22.03
N ARG A 191 -6.11 10.02 22.79
CA ARG A 191 -5.64 10.97 23.81
C ARG A 191 -4.74 10.27 24.82
N ILE A 192 -3.71 10.97 25.31
CA ILE A 192 -2.77 10.46 26.31
C ILE A 192 -3.11 11.10 27.65
N TYR A 193 -3.43 10.25 28.63
CA TYR A 193 -3.78 10.67 29.98
C TYR A 193 -2.64 10.30 30.94
N PHE A 194 -2.10 11.30 31.62
CA PHE A 194 -0.98 11.13 32.55
C PHE A 194 -1.46 11.20 33.99
N GLY A 195 -0.92 10.36 34.87
CA GLY A 195 -1.33 10.33 36.27
C GLY A 195 -2.69 9.64 36.48
N PRO A 196 -3.40 9.93 37.59
CA PRO A 196 -4.61 9.23 37.97
C PRO A 196 -5.72 9.40 36.94
N ILE A 197 -6.39 8.29 36.62
CA ILE A 197 -7.57 8.27 35.77
C ILE A 197 -8.77 7.69 36.52
N LEU A 198 -9.95 8.26 36.29
CA LEU A 198 -11.22 7.70 36.71
C LEU A 198 -12.09 7.49 35.49
N ARG A 199 -12.36 6.23 35.17
CA ARG A 199 -13.12 5.84 33.97
C ARG A 199 -14.48 5.30 34.37
N GLY A 200 -15.52 5.78 33.68
CA GLY A 200 -16.85 5.21 33.75
C GLY A 200 -17.02 4.06 32.76
N GLU A 201 -17.98 3.20 33.05
CA GLU A 201 -18.59 2.29 32.09
C GLU A 201 -19.60 3.02 31.22
N ARG A 202 -20.36 2.28 30.40
CA ARG A 202 -21.37 2.86 29.51
C ARG A 202 -22.44 3.57 30.31
N ILE A 203 -22.77 4.81 29.93
CA ILE A 203 -23.88 5.57 30.54
C ILE A 203 -25.19 4.83 30.25
N SER A 204 -26.04 4.69 31.27
CA SER A 204 -27.33 4.01 31.17
C SER A 204 -28.24 4.65 30.11
N SER A 205 -29.08 3.81 29.48
CA SER A 205 -30.13 4.25 28.54
C SER A 205 -31.41 4.75 29.23
N SER A 206 -31.54 4.61 30.55
CA SER A 206 -32.66 5.18 31.31
C SER A 206 -32.64 6.71 31.32
N ASP A 207 -33.78 7.36 31.59
CA ASP A 207 -33.84 8.81 31.73
C ASP A 207 -32.99 9.28 32.91
N ILE A 208 -32.16 10.30 32.68
CA ILE A 208 -31.23 10.83 33.68
C ILE A 208 -31.31 12.35 33.62
N LYS A 209 -31.83 12.93 34.70
CA LYS A 209 -31.76 14.35 34.98
C LYS A 209 -30.89 14.57 36.21
N LEU A 210 -29.97 15.51 36.17
CA LEU A 210 -29.07 15.85 37.26
C LEU A 210 -29.42 17.24 37.80
N GLU A 211 -29.70 17.34 39.09
CA GLU A 211 -30.06 18.58 39.80
C GLU A 211 -29.04 18.89 40.90
N GLY A 212 -27.78 19.07 40.51
CA GLY A 212 -26.69 19.47 41.41
C GLY A 212 -26.08 18.31 42.20
N GLU A 213 -25.43 18.64 43.32
CA GLU A 213 -24.55 17.71 44.05
C GLU A 213 -25.22 16.43 44.54
N LYS A 214 -26.51 16.48 44.90
CA LYS A 214 -27.22 15.29 45.39
C LYS A 214 -27.22 14.18 44.33
N ASP A 215 -27.46 14.57 43.08
CA ASP A 215 -27.58 13.64 41.96
C ASP A 215 -26.22 13.21 41.44
N PHE A 216 -25.34 14.18 41.14
CA PHE A 216 -23.98 13.92 40.70
C PHE A 216 -23.05 15.09 41.05
N PHE A 217 -21.90 14.76 41.60
CA PHE A 217 -20.82 15.71 41.84
C PHE A 217 -19.47 15.13 41.44
N ILE A 218 -18.53 16.02 41.16
CA ILE A 218 -17.11 15.72 41.05
C ILE A 218 -16.35 16.40 42.19
N GLU A 219 -15.28 15.77 42.65
CA GLU A 219 -14.31 16.36 43.57
C GLU A 219 -12.95 16.40 42.90
N VAL A 220 -12.39 17.60 42.80
CA VAL A 220 -11.12 17.87 42.14
C VAL A 220 -10.29 18.84 42.99
N LYS A 221 -8.98 18.87 42.80
CA LYS A 221 -8.13 19.86 43.46
C LYS A 221 -8.10 21.17 42.70
N ASP A 222 -8.20 22.30 43.40
CA ASP A 222 -7.96 23.61 42.81
C ASP A 222 -6.47 23.87 42.53
N LYS A 223 -6.12 25.10 42.11
CA LYS A 223 -4.74 25.50 41.84
C LYS A 223 -3.84 25.51 43.09
N ASN A 224 -4.44 25.56 44.28
CA ASN A 224 -3.75 25.57 45.58
C ASN A 224 -3.73 24.18 46.25
N GLY A 225 -4.30 23.16 45.61
CA GLY A 225 -4.38 21.80 46.14
C GLY A 225 -5.53 21.57 47.14
N ALA A 226 -6.45 22.53 47.31
CA ALA A 226 -7.64 22.32 48.14
C ALA A 226 -8.72 21.56 47.35
N THR A 227 -9.45 20.67 48.03
CA THR A 227 -10.53 19.90 47.40
C THR A 227 -11.74 20.78 47.16
N GLN A 228 -12.23 20.78 45.92
CA GLN A 228 -13.45 21.46 45.51
C GLN A 228 -14.48 20.42 45.09
N LYS A 229 -15.66 20.48 45.68
CA LYS A 229 -16.81 19.66 45.32
C LYS A 229 -17.73 20.47 44.42
N ILE A 230 -18.05 19.93 43.25
CA ILE A 230 -18.79 20.64 42.19
C ILE A 230 -19.97 19.79 41.77
N GLY A 231 -21.18 20.26 42.02
CA GLY A 231 -22.41 19.63 41.56
C GLY A 231 -22.66 19.86 40.08
N ILE A 232 -23.22 18.86 39.40
CA ILE A 232 -23.50 18.91 37.96
C ILE A 232 -25.00 19.00 37.73
N THR A 233 -25.42 19.94 36.87
CA THR A 233 -26.81 20.15 36.49
C THR A 233 -26.95 19.99 34.99
N THR A 234 -27.69 18.99 34.52
CA THR A 234 -27.97 18.76 33.10
C THR A 234 -29.10 17.73 32.94
N ASP A 235 -29.81 17.77 31.81
CA ASP A 235 -30.82 16.79 31.45
C ASP A 235 -30.32 15.95 30.27
N LEU A 236 -30.07 14.66 30.52
CA LEU A 236 -29.55 13.72 29.53
C LEU A 236 -30.67 12.90 28.88
N SER A 237 -31.93 13.08 29.29
CA SER A 237 -33.04 12.20 28.89
C SER A 237 -33.22 12.19 27.36
N ASN A 238 -33.11 13.36 26.73
CA ASN A 238 -33.31 13.56 25.28
C ASN A 238 -32.01 13.83 24.50
N ALA A 239 -30.84 13.69 25.13
CA ALA A 239 -29.57 13.94 24.44
C ALA A 239 -29.29 12.85 23.40
N SER A 240 -29.02 13.25 22.16
CA SER A 240 -28.61 12.35 21.07
C SER A 240 -27.28 11.64 21.39
N ASP A 241 -26.39 12.35 22.09
CA ASP A 241 -25.13 11.84 22.64
C ASP A 241 -25.05 12.22 24.13
N ARG A 242 -25.40 11.28 25.00
CA ARG A 242 -25.45 11.49 26.45
C ARG A 242 -24.08 11.72 27.07
N ALA A 243 -23.04 11.07 26.55
CA ALA A 243 -21.70 11.23 27.10
C ALA A 243 -21.13 12.60 26.73
N GLU A 244 -21.33 13.06 25.50
CA GLU A 244 -20.93 14.41 25.08
C GLU A 244 -21.69 15.49 25.86
N ALA A 245 -23.00 15.33 26.04
CA ALA A 245 -23.81 16.25 26.81
C ALA A 245 -23.34 16.35 28.28
N LEU A 246 -23.05 15.20 28.91
CA LEU A 246 -22.50 15.16 30.26
C LEU A 246 -21.09 15.74 30.33
N ARG A 247 -20.21 15.40 29.38
CA ARG A 247 -18.85 15.95 29.27
C ARG A 247 -18.89 17.47 29.20
N SER A 248 -19.77 18.02 28.37
CA SER A 248 -19.96 19.47 28.20
C SER A 248 -20.42 20.12 29.50
N ALA A 249 -21.44 19.57 30.15
CA ALA A 249 -21.95 20.08 31.42
C ALA A 249 -20.89 20.06 32.53
N ILE A 250 -20.05 19.02 32.58
CA ILE A 250 -18.98 18.93 33.57
C ILE A 250 -17.88 19.97 33.30
N LYS A 251 -17.42 20.09 32.04
CA LYS A 251 -16.41 21.09 31.68
C LYS A 251 -16.89 22.51 32.00
N GLU A 252 -18.16 22.80 31.69
CA GLU A 252 -18.80 24.07 32.03
C GLU A 252 -18.84 24.29 33.55
N ALA A 253 -19.26 23.29 34.34
CA ALA A 253 -19.31 23.40 35.80
C ALA A 253 -17.92 23.67 36.42
N ILE A 254 -16.86 23.00 35.94
CA ILE A 254 -15.48 23.24 36.39
C ILE A 254 -15.01 24.65 36.03
N ASN A 255 -15.33 25.13 34.83
CA ASN A 255 -14.91 26.45 34.37
C ASN A 255 -15.71 27.60 35.01
N ASN A 256 -16.94 27.33 35.46
CA ASN A 256 -17.77 28.30 36.16
C ASN A 256 -17.46 28.40 37.67
N ASN A 257 -16.82 27.38 38.27
CA ASN A 257 -16.36 27.45 39.66
C ASN A 257 -15.06 28.28 39.74
N GLU A 258 -15.05 29.32 40.58
CA GLU A 258 -13.93 30.27 40.70
C GLU A 258 -12.59 29.62 41.08
N ALA A 259 -12.62 28.60 41.95
CA ALA A 259 -11.41 27.92 42.43
C ALA A 259 -10.79 27.01 41.35
N THR A 260 -11.61 26.42 40.48
CA THR A 260 -11.16 25.48 39.44
C THR A 260 -11.10 26.08 38.03
N LYS A 261 -11.49 27.34 37.87
CA LYS A 261 -11.53 28.04 36.58
C LYS A 261 -10.19 27.99 35.84
N GLY A 262 -10.24 27.54 34.58
CA GLY A 262 -9.08 27.41 33.69
C GLY A 262 -8.27 26.12 33.87
N LEU A 263 -8.64 25.23 34.79
CA LEU A 263 -8.00 23.91 34.89
C LEU A 263 -8.35 23.00 33.72
N VAL A 264 -9.55 23.13 33.14
CA VAL A 264 -9.92 22.44 31.90
C VAL A 264 -9.18 23.04 30.70
N ASP A 265 -9.14 24.37 30.62
CA ASP A 265 -8.55 25.09 29.47
C ASP A 265 -7.03 24.91 29.38
N SER A 266 -6.34 24.82 30.53
CA SER A 266 -4.92 24.47 30.61
C SER A 266 -4.65 22.98 30.35
N GLY A 267 -5.71 22.16 30.28
CA GLY A 267 -5.66 20.71 30.23
C GLY A 267 -5.14 20.06 31.52
N ASP A 268 -5.12 20.79 32.64
CA ASP A 268 -4.74 20.24 33.95
C ASP A 268 -5.74 19.16 34.37
N ILE A 269 -7.03 19.48 34.24
CA ILE A 269 -8.13 18.54 34.36
C ILE A 269 -8.67 18.25 32.97
N SER A 270 -8.77 16.96 32.65
CA SER A 270 -9.30 16.49 31.37
C SER A 270 -10.56 15.67 31.60
N VAL A 271 -11.62 16.00 30.85
CA VAL A 271 -12.82 15.16 30.71
C VAL A 271 -12.87 14.70 29.26
N GLY A 272 -12.53 13.44 29.04
CA GLY A 272 -12.52 12.82 27.72
C GLY A 272 -13.63 11.82 27.53
N LEU A 273 -13.72 11.30 26.31
CA LEU A 273 -14.63 10.20 25.97
C LEU A 273 -13.84 8.92 25.73
N VAL A 274 -14.43 7.79 26.10
CA VAL A 274 -13.91 6.44 25.84
C VAL A 274 -15.05 5.52 25.45
N ASN A 275 -14.73 4.27 25.06
CA ASN A 275 -15.71 3.29 24.61
C ASN A 275 -16.57 3.83 23.46
N GLU A 276 -15.92 4.38 22.43
CA GLU A 276 -16.59 4.94 21.25
C GLU A 276 -17.59 6.06 21.58
N GLY A 277 -17.26 6.91 22.56
CA GLY A 277 -18.12 8.02 22.95
C GLY A 277 -19.24 7.65 23.92
N GLN A 278 -19.23 6.47 24.52
CA GLN A 278 -20.33 6.00 25.37
C GLN A 278 -20.07 6.17 26.87
N SER A 279 -18.85 6.56 27.22
CA SER A 279 -18.34 6.63 28.59
C SER A 279 -17.42 7.83 28.75
N LEU A 280 -17.25 8.27 30.00
CA LEU A 280 -16.31 9.34 30.33
C LEU A 280 -15.03 8.78 30.95
N ILE A 281 -13.94 9.53 30.74
CA ILE A 281 -12.70 9.40 31.49
C ILE A 281 -12.32 10.76 32.07
N PHE A 282 -12.04 10.79 33.36
CA PHE A 282 -11.46 11.93 34.04
C PHE A 282 -9.98 11.71 34.28
N ASN A 283 -9.21 12.78 34.19
CA ASN A 283 -7.79 12.77 34.48
C ASN A 283 -7.36 14.10 35.06
N ASP A 284 -6.47 14.04 36.04
CA ASP A 284 -5.76 15.21 36.56
C ASP A 284 -4.27 14.99 36.32
N LYS A 285 -3.73 15.65 35.30
CA LYS A 285 -2.32 15.48 34.92
C LYS A 285 -1.36 16.00 35.98
N ARG A 286 -1.84 16.72 36.99
CA ARG A 286 -1.03 17.20 38.13
C ARG A 286 -0.79 16.09 39.16
N GLY A 287 -1.47 14.95 39.02
CA GLY A 287 -1.31 13.80 39.90
C GLY A 287 -2.32 13.72 41.05
N TYR A 288 -3.25 14.67 41.14
CA TYR A 288 -4.26 14.62 42.18
C TYR A 288 -5.36 13.60 41.87
N LYS A 289 -5.88 12.98 42.92
CA LYS A 289 -6.99 12.04 42.82
C LYS A 289 -8.27 12.79 42.44
N ILE A 290 -9.06 12.20 41.54
CA ILE A 290 -10.40 12.66 41.19
C ILE A 290 -11.40 11.67 41.77
N SER A 291 -12.45 12.19 42.40
CA SER A 291 -13.58 11.41 42.90
C SER A 291 -14.89 11.95 42.33
N VAL A 292 -15.89 11.07 42.26
CA VAL A 292 -17.26 11.38 41.87
C VAL A 292 -18.23 10.74 42.83
N GLY A 293 -19.42 11.31 42.95
CA GLY A 293 -20.46 10.75 43.79
C GLY A 293 -21.84 11.28 43.43
N GLY A 294 -22.79 11.06 44.34
CA GLY A 294 -24.20 11.35 44.13
C GLY A 294 -25.02 10.07 43.86
N GLU A 295 -26.33 10.18 44.02
CA GLU A 295 -27.28 9.06 43.90
C GLU A 295 -27.28 8.44 42.49
N LYS A 296 -26.95 9.24 41.46
CA LYS A 296 -27.01 8.83 40.04
C LYS A 296 -25.63 8.49 39.45
N ALA A 297 -24.54 8.54 40.21
CA ALA A 297 -23.19 8.25 39.71
C ALA A 297 -23.09 6.87 39.03
N GLY A 298 -23.75 5.84 39.58
CA GLY A 298 -23.79 4.51 38.98
C GLY A 298 -24.51 4.45 37.63
N MET A 299 -25.57 5.25 37.43
CA MET A 299 -26.27 5.36 36.14
C MET A 299 -25.41 6.05 35.08
N LEU A 300 -24.45 6.88 35.50
CA LEU A 300 -23.46 7.54 34.64
C LEU A 300 -22.23 6.64 34.36
N GLY A 301 -22.26 5.39 34.81
CA GLY A 301 -21.20 4.40 34.58
C GLY A 301 -20.09 4.40 35.64
N PHE A 302 -20.15 5.23 36.68
CA PHE A 302 -19.11 5.27 37.70
C PHE A 302 -19.37 4.23 38.80
N VAL A 303 -18.97 2.98 38.52
CA VAL A 303 -18.93 1.89 39.52
C VAL A 303 -17.87 2.18 40.58
N ASN A 304 -16.66 2.51 40.12
CA ASN A 304 -15.62 3.08 40.96
C ASN A 304 -15.90 4.58 41.13
N LYS A 305 -15.88 5.04 42.38
CA LYS A 305 -16.15 6.44 42.73
C LYS A 305 -14.91 7.31 42.77
N GLU A 306 -13.73 6.72 42.72
CA GLU A 306 -12.49 7.46 42.81
C GLU A 306 -11.42 6.84 41.92
N ALA A 307 -10.51 7.67 41.39
CA ALA A 307 -9.41 7.21 40.55
C ALA A 307 -8.54 6.18 41.29
N GLU A 308 -8.20 5.08 40.61
CA GLU A 308 -7.22 4.14 41.14
C GLU A 308 -5.84 4.79 41.10
N VAL A 309 -5.17 4.80 42.26
CA VAL A 309 -3.80 5.28 42.38
C VAL A 309 -2.94 4.06 42.68
N LYS A 310 -1.99 3.80 41.79
CA LYS A 310 -1.01 2.74 41.99
C LYS A 310 -0.18 3.04 43.24
N ASN A 311 0.03 2.04 44.09
CA ASN A 311 0.91 2.19 45.23
C ASN A 311 2.33 2.54 44.75
N LEU A 312 3.04 3.34 45.53
CA LEU A 312 4.45 3.61 45.27
C LEU A 312 5.30 2.37 45.41
N PHE A 313 4.84 1.45 46.26
CA PHE A 313 5.47 0.18 46.50
C PHE A 313 4.43 -0.85 46.90
N ASP A 314 4.58 -2.05 46.33
CA ASP A 314 3.88 -3.27 46.72
C ASP A 314 4.93 -4.34 47.01
N ALA A 315 4.91 -4.91 48.22
CA ALA A 315 5.86 -5.94 48.61
C ALA A 315 5.68 -7.21 47.75
N GLY A 316 6.79 -7.72 47.22
CA GLY A 316 6.80 -8.99 46.46
C GLY A 316 6.64 -10.23 47.35
N SER A 317 7.00 -10.12 48.62
CA SER A 317 7.00 -11.20 49.61
C SER A 317 6.27 -10.80 50.89
N GLU A 318 5.70 -11.80 51.56
CA GLU A 318 5.06 -11.62 52.87
C GLU A 318 6.07 -11.27 53.95
N VAL A 319 5.61 -10.53 54.96
CA VAL A 319 6.35 -10.32 56.21
C VAL A 319 6.56 -11.66 56.91
N LYS A 320 7.77 -11.92 57.40
CA LYS A 320 8.09 -13.14 58.14
C LYS A 320 7.48 -13.14 59.55
N ALA A 321 7.00 -14.31 59.96
CA ALA A 321 6.54 -14.57 61.33
C ALA A 321 7.72 -14.66 62.31
N GLY A 322 7.43 -14.53 63.61
CA GLY A 322 8.40 -14.59 64.69
C GLY A 322 9.07 -13.25 65.00
N ALA A 323 10.07 -13.28 65.88
CA ALA A 323 10.79 -12.08 66.28
C ALA A 323 11.72 -11.63 65.14
N LEU A 324 11.55 -10.39 64.70
CA LEU A 324 12.42 -9.72 63.74
C LEU A 324 13.32 -8.74 64.52
N SER A 325 14.56 -8.56 64.06
CA SER A 325 15.55 -7.71 64.74
C SER A 325 16.25 -6.79 63.76
N GLY A 326 16.52 -5.56 64.16
CA GLY A 326 17.19 -4.57 63.34
C GLY A 326 16.31 -3.33 63.12
N THR A 327 16.93 -2.30 62.55
CA THR A 327 16.25 -1.02 62.30
C THR A 327 16.33 -0.62 60.83
N PHE A 328 15.31 0.07 60.38
CA PHE A 328 15.32 0.77 59.11
C PHE A 328 14.71 2.15 59.29
N ASN A 329 15.13 3.09 58.45
CA ASN A 329 14.66 4.45 58.47
C ASN A 329 13.72 4.68 57.29
N ILE A 330 12.63 5.39 57.55
CA ILE A 330 11.79 6.01 56.53
C ILE A 330 11.93 7.52 56.72
N ASN A 331 12.55 8.17 55.74
CA ASN A 331 13.02 9.55 55.88
C ASN A 331 13.85 9.68 57.18
N ASP A 332 13.45 10.57 58.09
CA ASP A 332 14.13 10.80 59.38
C ASP A 332 13.58 9.92 60.52
N THR A 333 12.59 9.06 60.27
CA THR A 333 11.95 8.22 61.29
C THR A 333 12.54 6.81 61.31
N THR A 334 13.09 6.40 62.44
CA THR A 334 13.58 5.02 62.66
C THR A 334 12.45 4.09 63.10
N ILE A 335 12.33 2.94 62.44
CA ILE A 335 11.48 1.82 62.84
C ILE A 335 12.38 0.70 63.38
N ASP A 336 12.17 0.33 64.64
CA ASP A 336 12.85 -0.80 65.29
C ASP A 336 11.96 -2.04 65.30
N LEU A 337 12.35 -3.06 64.54
CA LEU A 337 11.58 -4.29 64.43
C LEU A 337 11.55 -5.10 65.73
N ALA A 338 12.60 -5.02 66.56
CA ALA A 338 12.65 -5.74 67.83
C ALA A 338 11.67 -5.15 68.85
N ALA A 339 11.34 -3.85 68.72
CA ALA A 339 10.37 -3.18 69.57
C ALA A 339 8.92 -3.51 69.22
N ILE A 340 8.64 -3.94 67.98
CA ILE A 340 7.28 -4.13 67.46
C ILE A 340 6.94 -5.58 67.08
N THR A 341 7.90 -6.50 67.14
CA THR A 341 7.69 -7.93 66.84
C THR A 341 8.10 -8.84 68.00
N LYS A 342 7.51 -10.04 68.10
CA LYS A 342 7.78 -11.03 69.16
C LYS A 342 7.91 -12.44 68.59
N LYS A 343 8.53 -13.35 69.36
CA LYS A 343 8.85 -14.72 68.91
C LYS A 343 7.61 -15.51 68.46
N GLU A 344 6.47 -15.23 69.09
CA GLU A 344 5.18 -15.84 68.86
C GLU A 344 4.30 -15.15 67.80
N ASN A 345 4.73 -13.98 67.27
CA ASN A 345 3.91 -13.25 66.31
C ASN A 345 3.75 -14.03 65.00
N THR A 346 2.54 -14.04 64.47
CA THR A 346 2.27 -14.48 63.09
C THR A 346 2.77 -13.45 62.07
N ALA A 347 2.85 -13.84 60.80
CA ALA A 347 3.15 -12.92 59.69
C ALA A 347 2.17 -11.74 59.65
N GLU A 348 0.88 -12.01 59.86
CA GLU A 348 -0.19 -11.02 59.92
C GLU A 348 0.02 -10.01 61.05
N GLN A 349 0.34 -10.49 62.26
CA GLN A 349 0.61 -9.62 63.42
C GLN A 349 1.83 -8.73 63.19
N ASN A 350 2.91 -9.29 62.61
CA ASN A 350 4.09 -8.51 62.27
C ASN A 350 3.80 -7.48 61.18
N ALA A 351 3.07 -7.84 60.13
CA ALA A 351 2.71 -6.92 59.06
C ALA A 351 1.84 -5.77 59.57
N ALA A 352 0.84 -6.06 60.41
CA ALA A 352 0.01 -5.04 61.04
C ALA A 352 0.82 -4.07 61.92
N ALA A 353 1.75 -4.60 62.74
CA ALA A 353 2.60 -3.78 63.60
C ALA A 353 3.55 -2.87 62.80
N ILE A 354 4.13 -3.39 61.71
CA ILE A 354 4.99 -2.60 60.82
C ILE A 354 4.16 -1.52 60.10
N VAL A 355 2.99 -1.86 59.58
CA VAL A 355 2.08 -0.89 58.94
C VAL A 355 1.66 0.21 59.92
N GLU A 356 1.35 -0.12 61.17
CA GLU A 356 1.03 0.87 62.21
C GLU A 356 2.22 1.80 62.47
N ALA A 357 3.44 1.28 62.52
CA ALA A 357 4.66 2.08 62.66
C ALA A 357 4.90 2.99 61.45
N MET A 358 4.69 2.48 60.23
CA MET A 358 4.81 3.25 58.99
C MET A 358 3.78 4.37 58.91
N ASN A 359 2.53 4.13 59.31
CA ASN A 359 1.46 5.14 59.32
C ASN A 359 1.69 6.28 60.34
N LYS A 360 2.69 6.17 61.22
CA LYS A 360 3.13 7.27 62.10
C LYS A 360 4.11 8.22 61.41
N VAL A 361 4.64 7.85 60.23
CA VAL A 361 5.51 8.70 59.43
C VAL A 361 4.65 9.71 58.66
N ASP A 362 4.93 11.00 58.86
CA ASP A 362 4.15 12.08 58.24
C ASP A 362 4.12 11.97 56.70
N GLY A 363 2.90 11.95 56.15
CA GLY A 363 2.64 11.85 54.72
C GLY A 363 2.75 10.44 54.13
N LEU A 364 3.09 9.42 54.91
CA LEU A 364 3.05 8.03 54.48
C LEU A 364 1.69 7.41 54.80
N THR A 365 1.18 6.61 53.89
CA THR A 365 0.03 5.73 54.15
C THR A 365 0.41 4.33 53.71
N ALA A 366 0.46 3.41 54.66
CA ALA A 366 0.77 2.01 54.47
C ALA A 366 -0.46 1.16 54.75
N SER A 367 -0.59 0.06 54.01
CA SER A 367 -1.62 -0.96 54.18
C SER A 367 -1.00 -2.35 54.10
N VAL A 368 -1.74 -3.35 54.56
CA VAL A 368 -1.39 -4.75 54.43
C VAL A 368 -2.54 -5.51 53.78
N GLU A 369 -2.21 -6.31 52.79
CA GLU A 369 -3.12 -7.31 52.21
C GLU A 369 -2.35 -8.61 52.04
N ASN A 370 -2.91 -9.73 52.50
CA ASN A 370 -2.24 -11.05 52.47
C ASN A 370 -0.81 -11.00 53.05
N ASN A 371 -0.62 -10.32 54.19
CA ASN A 371 0.66 -10.12 54.86
C ASN A 371 1.74 -9.38 54.04
N LYS A 372 1.37 -8.77 52.91
CA LYS A 372 2.26 -7.96 52.07
C LYS A 372 1.98 -6.50 52.32
N ILE A 373 3.05 -5.75 52.55
CA ILE A 373 2.98 -4.32 52.82
C ILE A 373 2.95 -3.56 51.50
N SER A 374 2.04 -2.61 51.41
CA SER A 374 2.01 -1.61 50.34
C SER A 374 1.99 -0.22 50.94
N PHE A 375 2.53 0.77 50.24
CA PHE A 375 2.48 2.15 50.72
C PHE A 375 2.40 3.19 49.59
N ASN A 376 1.91 4.37 49.97
CA ASN A 376 1.83 5.58 49.16
C ASN A 376 2.24 6.80 50.00
N ALA A 377 2.57 7.92 49.35
CA ALA A 377 3.21 9.08 50.00
C ALA A 377 2.47 10.42 49.84
N ASN A 378 1.20 10.44 49.40
CA ASN A 378 0.35 11.64 49.35
C ASN A 378 1.05 12.91 48.80
N GLY A 379 1.83 12.79 47.72
CA GLY A 379 2.55 13.89 47.10
C GLY A 379 3.94 14.23 47.70
N LYS A 380 4.48 13.37 48.58
CA LYS A 380 5.84 13.50 49.16
C LYS A 380 6.81 12.44 48.62
N GLU A 381 8.10 12.68 48.83
CA GLU A 381 9.16 11.69 48.63
C GLU A 381 9.32 10.83 49.90
N VAL A 382 9.53 9.53 49.72
CA VAL A 382 9.81 8.56 50.77
C VAL A 382 11.14 7.89 50.48
N ASN A 383 12.09 8.06 51.39
CA ASN A 383 13.40 7.41 51.32
C ASN A 383 13.49 6.33 52.39
N ILE A 384 13.58 5.07 51.97
CA ILE A 384 13.75 3.93 52.87
C ILE A 384 15.22 3.50 52.84
N THR A 385 15.87 3.53 54.00
CA THR A 385 17.26 3.09 54.17
C THR A 385 17.36 2.10 55.33
N SER A 386 18.32 1.18 55.26
CA SER A 386 18.66 0.31 56.39
C SER A 386 20.17 0.32 56.57
N THR A 387 20.61 0.50 57.82
CA THR A 387 22.02 0.72 58.16
C THR A 387 22.82 -0.56 58.31
N ASN A 388 22.17 -1.72 58.49
CA ASN A 388 22.85 -3.02 58.62
C ASN A 388 21.96 -4.17 58.10
N GLU A 389 22.54 -4.94 57.17
CA GLU A 389 22.02 -6.17 56.53
C GLU A 389 20.95 -5.99 55.44
N LYS A 390 21.35 -6.26 54.18
CA LYS A 390 20.45 -6.47 53.02
C LYS A 390 19.29 -7.45 53.34
N ASN A 391 19.49 -8.37 54.28
CA ASN A 391 18.53 -9.38 54.67
C ASN A 391 17.36 -8.84 55.53
N LEU A 392 17.51 -7.69 56.21
CA LEU A 392 16.47 -7.19 57.12
C LEU A 392 15.16 -6.87 56.38
N LEU A 393 15.26 -6.10 55.31
CA LEU A 393 14.10 -5.66 54.55
C LEU A 393 13.49 -6.82 53.73
N ASP A 394 14.29 -7.83 53.39
CA ASP A 394 13.78 -9.07 52.79
C ASP A 394 12.82 -9.82 53.75
N LEU A 395 12.99 -9.69 55.08
CA LEU A 395 12.08 -10.25 56.07
C LEU A 395 10.74 -9.51 56.16
N THR A 396 10.70 -8.23 55.77
CA THR A 396 9.49 -7.42 55.75
C THR A 396 8.85 -7.33 54.36
N GLY A 397 9.58 -7.76 53.33
CA GLY A 397 9.20 -7.61 51.92
C GLY A 397 9.33 -6.18 51.40
N ILE A 398 9.76 -5.23 52.23
CA ILE A 398 10.04 -3.83 51.85
C ILE A 398 11.39 -3.77 51.12
N LYS A 399 11.64 -2.74 50.32
CA LYS A 399 12.95 -2.50 49.70
C LYS A 399 13.49 -1.11 50.01
N SER A 400 14.79 -1.01 50.23
CA SER A 400 15.47 0.29 50.28
C SER A 400 15.35 1.00 48.93
N GLY A 401 15.20 2.31 48.98
CA GLY A 401 15.07 3.13 47.79
C GLY A 401 14.38 4.45 48.06
N LYS A 402 14.45 5.33 47.07
CA LYS A 402 13.65 6.55 47.01
C LYS A 402 12.39 6.28 46.19
N TYR A 403 11.26 6.61 46.76
CA TYR A 403 9.94 6.48 46.15
C TYR A 403 9.33 7.88 46.05
N LYS A 404 8.87 8.26 44.86
CA LYS A 404 8.30 9.58 44.61
C LYS A 404 6.91 9.43 44.01
N ASP A 405 5.94 10.13 44.61
CA ASP A 405 4.60 10.21 44.05
C ASP A 405 4.59 10.88 42.67
N PHE A 406 3.64 10.47 41.82
CA PHE A 406 3.51 11.01 40.48
C PHE A 406 3.33 12.54 40.53
N ALA A 407 2.58 13.09 41.50
CA ALA A 407 2.42 14.54 41.61
C ALA A 407 3.76 15.26 41.85
N THR A 408 4.63 14.69 42.69
CA THR A 408 5.98 15.21 42.97
C THR A 408 6.88 15.15 41.74
N VAL A 409 6.87 14.00 41.02
CA VAL A 409 7.66 13.83 39.80
C VAL A 409 7.14 14.72 38.68
N GLN A 410 5.83 14.88 38.57
CA GLN A 410 5.19 15.73 37.58
C GLN A 410 5.58 17.19 37.75
N GLN A 411 5.54 17.74 38.96
CA GLN A 411 5.90 19.15 39.19
C GLN A 411 7.38 19.45 38.92
N ASN A 412 8.27 18.51 39.25
CA ASN A 412 9.71 18.75 39.25
C ASN A 412 10.41 18.27 37.97
N LEU A 413 9.98 17.13 37.43
CA LEU A 413 10.62 16.46 36.30
C LEU A 413 9.75 16.51 35.04
N PHE A 414 8.56 15.88 35.04
CA PHE A 414 7.81 15.67 33.80
C PHE A 414 7.14 16.94 33.25
N LYS A 415 6.74 17.90 34.10
CA LYS A 415 6.21 19.22 33.71
C LYS A 415 5.31 19.19 32.47
N LEU A 416 4.38 18.21 32.44
CA LEU A 416 3.62 17.91 31.23
C LEU A 416 2.78 19.10 30.78
N LYS A 417 2.81 19.38 29.48
CA LYS A 417 1.99 20.41 28.85
C LYS A 417 1.36 19.85 27.56
N ASN A 418 0.04 19.87 27.50
CA ASN A 418 -0.69 19.51 26.29
C ASN A 418 -0.62 20.69 25.29
N VAL A 419 -0.20 20.41 24.07
CA VAL A 419 -0.10 21.37 22.96
C VAL A 419 -1.28 21.22 22.01
N GLN A 420 -1.71 19.97 21.80
CA GLN A 420 -2.88 19.64 21.00
C GLN A 420 -3.56 18.44 21.63
N SER A 421 -4.87 18.55 21.87
CA SER A 421 -5.68 17.42 22.32
C SER A 421 -6.10 16.57 21.12
N ALA A 422 -6.00 15.25 21.25
CA ALA A 422 -6.62 14.35 20.29
C ALA A 422 -8.14 14.55 20.28
N GLN A 423 -8.72 14.51 19.09
CA GLN A 423 -10.16 14.64 18.88
C GLN A 423 -10.56 13.89 17.61
N ASP A 424 -11.82 13.49 17.53
CA ASP A 424 -12.42 12.93 16.32
C ASP A 424 -12.67 14.03 15.28
N SER A 425 -12.75 13.64 14.01
CA SER A 425 -13.37 14.47 12.98
C SER A 425 -14.87 14.50 13.20
N GLU A 426 -15.50 15.59 12.79
CA GLU A 426 -16.95 15.74 12.81
C GLU A 426 -17.39 16.41 11.52
N VAL A 427 -18.38 15.82 10.85
CA VAL A 427 -18.96 16.34 9.62
C VAL A 427 -20.48 16.30 9.69
N LEU A 428 -21.15 17.22 8.98
CA LEU A 428 -22.56 17.09 8.64
C LEU A 428 -22.68 16.49 7.25
N TYR A 429 -23.14 15.24 7.18
CA TYR A 429 -23.44 14.53 5.94
C TYR A 429 -24.92 14.70 5.61
N ASN A 430 -25.26 15.48 4.58
CA ASN A 430 -26.64 15.85 4.26
C ASN A 430 -27.43 16.39 5.49
N GLY A 431 -26.74 17.07 6.41
CA GLY A 431 -27.29 17.61 7.66
C GLY A 431 -27.22 16.67 8.88
N ALA A 432 -26.88 15.39 8.70
CA ALA A 432 -26.69 14.46 9.82
C ALA A 432 -25.26 14.53 10.36
N SER A 433 -25.08 14.72 11.68
CA SER A 433 -23.74 14.73 12.29
C SER A 433 -23.13 13.33 12.36
N ILE A 434 -21.89 13.21 11.92
CA ILE A 434 -21.10 11.98 11.91
C ILE A 434 -19.72 12.29 12.48
N LYS A 435 -19.25 11.47 13.43
CA LYS A 435 -17.90 11.55 13.99
C LYS A 435 -17.04 10.34 13.57
N ARG A 436 -15.75 10.56 13.30
CA ARG A 436 -14.79 9.48 12.99
C ARG A 436 -13.43 9.76 13.64
N PRO A 437 -12.67 8.72 14.03
CA PRO A 437 -11.35 8.92 14.61
C PRO A 437 -10.31 9.43 13.60
N THR A 438 -10.59 9.42 12.30
CA THR A 438 -9.67 9.81 11.23
C THR A 438 -10.25 10.92 10.34
N ASN A 439 -9.41 11.48 9.46
CA ASN A 439 -9.83 12.42 8.42
C ASN A 439 -10.19 11.72 7.09
N THR A 440 -10.35 10.40 7.09
CA THR A 440 -10.75 9.61 5.92
C THR A 440 -12.01 8.84 6.26
N LEU A 441 -13.09 9.14 5.55
CA LEU A 441 -14.42 8.57 5.74
C LEU A 441 -14.68 7.64 4.55
N ASP A 442 -14.59 6.33 4.76
CA ASP A 442 -14.80 5.30 3.74
C ASP A 442 -15.95 4.34 4.10
N ASP A 443 -16.57 4.54 5.27
CA ASP A 443 -17.61 3.68 5.84
C ASP A 443 -18.99 4.35 5.89
N VAL A 444 -19.08 5.63 5.51
CA VAL A 444 -20.35 6.39 5.54
C VAL A 444 -21.27 5.95 4.39
N VAL A 445 -20.72 5.80 3.19
CA VAL A 445 -21.41 5.25 2.03
C VAL A 445 -20.50 4.26 1.34
N GLY A 446 -20.98 3.03 1.13
CA GLY A 446 -20.21 1.98 0.46
C GLY A 446 -19.69 2.44 -0.91
N GLY A 447 -18.38 2.41 -1.09
CA GLY A 447 -17.71 2.80 -2.34
C GLY A 447 -17.42 4.29 -2.49
N LEU A 448 -17.77 5.14 -1.53
CA LEU A 448 -17.38 6.56 -1.52
C LEU A 448 -16.35 6.80 -0.40
N THR A 449 -15.16 7.25 -0.78
CA THR A 449 -14.12 7.67 0.17
C THR A 449 -13.98 9.18 0.16
N ILE A 450 -14.12 9.80 1.33
CA ILE A 450 -14.04 11.25 1.53
C ILE A 450 -12.86 11.57 2.44
N ASN A 451 -11.92 12.36 1.97
CA ASN A 451 -10.76 12.83 2.72
C ASN A 451 -10.95 14.28 3.13
N LEU A 452 -11.05 14.54 4.43
CA LEU A 452 -11.20 15.87 5.00
C LEU A 452 -9.86 16.62 4.94
N GLN A 453 -9.89 17.87 4.51
CA GLN A 453 -8.69 18.70 4.32
C GLN A 453 -8.67 19.88 5.30
N LYS A 454 -9.83 20.51 5.51
CA LYS A 454 -10.00 21.66 6.42
C LYS A 454 -11.45 21.75 6.89
N VAL A 455 -11.66 22.56 7.92
CA VAL A 455 -13.00 22.94 8.40
C VAL A 455 -13.71 23.76 7.31
N SER A 456 -14.97 23.47 7.07
CA SER A 456 -15.82 24.21 6.12
C SER A 456 -16.16 25.58 6.67
N GLU A 457 -16.44 26.54 5.79
CA GLU A 457 -17.09 27.78 6.21
C GLU A 457 -18.52 27.46 6.69
N GLU A 458 -18.92 28.05 7.81
CA GLU A 458 -20.21 27.75 8.44
C GLU A 458 -21.38 27.99 7.47
N GLY A 459 -22.24 26.97 7.32
CA GLY A 459 -23.39 27.02 6.43
C GLY A 459 -23.06 26.91 4.95
N LYS A 460 -21.80 26.63 4.58
CA LYS A 460 -21.34 26.43 3.20
C LYS A 460 -20.74 25.02 3.04
N PRO A 461 -21.57 23.98 2.89
CA PRO A 461 -21.09 22.63 2.66
C PRO A 461 -20.44 22.49 1.27
N ASP A 462 -19.44 21.62 1.19
CA ASP A 462 -18.92 21.13 -0.08
C ASP A 462 -19.93 20.15 -0.68
N VAL A 463 -20.20 20.27 -1.98
CA VAL A 463 -21.04 19.33 -2.72
C VAL A 463 -20.15 18.34 -3.45
N ILE A 464 -20.25 17.07 -3.09
CA ILE A 464 -19.62 15.96 -3.80
C ILE A 464 -20.63 15.40 -4.79
N THR A 465 -20.32 15.44 -6.07
CA THR A 465 -21.13 14.86 -7.14
C THR A 465 -20.40 13.69 -7.77
N VAL A 466 -21.05 12.52 -7.72
CA VAL A 466 -20.63 11.30 -8.41
C VAL A 466 -21.45 11.17 -9.68
N SER A 467 -20.78 11.19 -10.83
CA SER A 467 -21.40 11.09 -12.15
C SER A 467 -20.82 9.92 -12.95
N GLN A 468 -21.53 9.52 -14.02
CA GLN A 468 -21.01 8.55 -14.98
C GLN A 468 -19.78 9.14 -15.68
N ASN A 469 -18.70 8.37 -15.77
CA ASN A 469 -17.50 8.80 -16.49
C ASN A 469 -17.67 8.57 -18.00
N THR A 470 -18.14 9.61 -18.71
CA THR A 470 -18.35 9.55 -20.16
C THR A 470 -17.08 9.82 -20.95
N ASP A 471 -16.22 10.69 -20.43
CA ASP A 471 -15.06 11.22 -21.15
C ASP A 471 -14.00 10.14 -21.35
N ASP A 472 -13.75 9.31 -20.33
CA ASP A 472 -12.81 8.21 -20.45
C ASP A 472 -13.30 7.17 -21.47
N LEU A 473 -14.60 6.82 -21.47
CA LEU A 473 -15.13 5.89 -22.48
C LEU A 473 -14.97 6.44 -23.91
N VAL A 474 -15.23 7.74 -24.12
CA VAL A 474 -15.02 8.39 -25.43
C VAL A 474 -13.55 8.34 -25.84
N LYS A 475 -12.64 8.56 -24.89
CA LYS A 475 -11.19 8.47 -25.12
C LYS A 475 -10.76 7.05 -25.49
N GLU A 476 -11.25 6.03 -24.79
CA GLU A 476 -10.95 4.62 -25.11
C GLU A 476 -11.40 4.24 -26.53
N VAL A 477 -12.57 4.72 -26.96
CA VAL A 477 -13.02 4.52 -28.35
C VAL A 477 -12.12 5.24 -29.35
N ALA A 478 -11.70 6.47 -29.05
CA ALA A 478 -10.77 7.21 -29.91
C ALA A 478 -9.43 6.48 -30.06
N GLU A 479 -8.89 5.91 -28.98
CA GLU A 479 -7.68 5.10 -28.99
C GLU A 479 -7.85 3.83 -29.82
N PHE A 480 -9.00 3.15 -29.71
CA PHE A 480 -9.32 2.00 -30.58
C PHE A 480 -9.37 2.39 -32.06
N VAL A 481 -10.06 3.48 -32.41
CA VAL A 481 -10.18 3.96 -33.80
C VAL A 481 -8.79 4.28 -34.38
N LYS A 482 -7.92 4.90 -33.58
CA LYS A 482 -6.52 5.15 -33.95
C LYS A 482 -5.78 3.84 -34.19
N ALA A 483 -5.81 2.89 -33.25
CA ALA A 483 -5.13 1.61 -33.39
C ALA A 483 -5.63 0.82 -34.61
N TYR A 484 -6.93 0.90 -34.91
CA TYR A 484 -7.53 0.27 -36.08
C TYR A 484 -6.97 0.88 -37.37
N ASN A 485 -6.93 2.21 -37.44
CA ASN A 485 -6.41 2.94 -38.60
C ASN A 485 -4.88 2.81 -38.77
N GLU A 486 -4.15 2.36 -37.76
CA GLU A 486 -2.74 2.00 -37.87
C GLU A 486 -2.54 0.53 -38.34
N ALA A 487 -3.40 -0.39 -37.87
CA ALA A 487 -3.27 -1.81 -38.16
C ALA A 487 -3.74 -2.19 -39.58
N VAL A 488 -4.90 -1.67 -40.02
CA VAL A 488 -5.51 -2.06 -41.30
C VAL A 488 -4.64 -1.70 -42.52
N PRO A 489 -4.04 -0.50 -42.63
CA PRO A 489 -3.16 -0.18 -43.74
C PRO A 489 -1.91 -1.07 -43.81
N LYS A 490 -1.36 -1.49 -42.66
CA LYS A 490 -0.22 -2.42 -42.61
C LYS A 490 -0.60 -3.80 -43.14
N LEU A 491 -1.75 -4.32 -42.71
CA LEU A 491 -2.30 -5.58 -43.22
C LEU A 491 -2.54 -5.51 -44.73
N ASP A 492 -2.98 -4.35 -45.24
CA ASP A 492 -3.18 -4.13 -46.67
C ASP A 492 -1.87 -4.12 -47.46
N ALA A 493 -0.87 -3.39 -46.98
CA ALA A 493 0.43 -3.27 -47.64
C ALA A 493 1.11 -4.64 -47.85
N VAL A 494 0.97 -5.54 -46.88
CA VAL A 494 1.62 -6.86 -46.92
C VAL A 494 0.80 -7.93 -47.65
N THR A 495 -0.49 -7.69 -47.95
CA THR A 495 -1.36 -8.69 -48.59
C THR A 495 -1.83 -8.33 -50.00
N LYS A 496 -1.92 -7.04 -50.34
CA LYS A 496 -2.44 -6.59 -51.64
C LYS A 496 -1.42 -6.74 -52.77
N PHE A 497 -1.92 -6.86 -53.99
CA PHE A 497 -1.12 -6.78 -55.20
C PHE A 497 -0.87 -5.32 -55.56
N ASP A 498 0.38 -4.97 -55.76
CA ASP A 498 0.81 -3.66 -56.23
C ASP A 498 0.87 -3.67 -57.76
N ALA A 499 0.02 -2.85 -58.38
CA ALA A 499 -0.14 -2.80 -59.84
C ALA A 499 1.07 -2.18 -60.55
N ASP A 500 1.82 -1.30 -59.88
CA ASP A 500 2.94 -0.56 -60.45
C ASP A 500 4.20 -1.43 -60.50
N THR A 501 4.47 -2.15 -59.41
CA THR A 501 5.60 -3.07 -59.29
C THR A 501 5.28 -4.47 -59.82
N LYS A 502 4.01 -4.75 -60.11
CA LYS A 502 3.47 -6.07 -60.52
C LYS A 502 3.82 -7.19 -59.53
N ARG A 503 3.92 -6.86 -58.24
CA ARG A 503 4.28 -7.80 -57.17
C ARG A 503 3.19 -7.83 -56.10
N GLY A 504 2.86 -9.03 -55.64
CA GLY A 504 2.06 -9.20 -54.42
C GLY A 504 2.88 -8.77 -53.21
N GLY A 505 2.20 -8.22 -52.19
CA GLY A 505 2.79 -8.05 -50.87
C GLY A 505 3.36 -9.38 -50.33
N VAL A 506 4.27 -9.30 -49.37
CA VAL A 506 5.06 -10.45 -48.88
C VAL A 506 4.18 -11.62 -48.38
N PHE A 507 2.95 -11.34 -47.95
CA PHE A 507 1.96 -12.29 -47.46
C PHE A 507 0.75 -12.46 -48.38
N SER A 508 0.85 -12.07 -49.65
CA SER A 508 -0.23 -12.22 -50.64
C SER A 508 -0.70 -13.66 -50.84
N THR A 509 0.13 -14.67 -50.53
CA THR A 509 -0.25 -16.09 -50.58
C THR A 509 -0.68 -16.68 -49.23
N GLU A 510 -0.45 -15.99 -48.12
CA GLU A 510 -0.66 -16.52 -46.77
C GLU A 510 -2.11 -16.31 -46.30
N SER A 511 -2.87 -17.40 -46.23
CA SER A 511 -4.27 -17.36 -45.81
C SER A 511 -4.45 -16.82 -44.40
N ILE A 512 -3.54 -17.11 -43.48
CA ILE A 512 -3.59 -16.66 -42.08
C ILE A 512 -3.63 -15.12 -42.02
N ILE A 513 -2.77 -14.44 -42.78
CA ILE A 513 -2.71 -12.97 -42.80
C ILE A 513 -3.88 -12.37 -43.59
N ARG A 514 -4.22 -12.94 -44.76
CA ARG A 514 -5.35 -12.46 -45.58
C ARG A 514 -6.70 -12.54 -44.87
N ASN A 515 -6.88 -13.51 -43.99
CA ASN A 515 -8.15 -13.73 -43.29
C ASN A 515 -8.36 -12.81 -42.07
N ILE A 516 -7.32 -12.08 -41.62
CA ILE A 516 -7.43 -11.16 -40.48
C ILE A 516 -8.44 -10.06 -40.77
N ARG A 517 -8.30 -9.39 -41.92
CA ARG A 517 -9.15 -8.24 -42.28
C ARG A 517 -10.63 -8.63 -42.48
N PRO A 518 -10.98 -9.69 -43.23
CA PRO A 518 -12.38 -10.15 -43.32
C PRO A 518 -12.99 -10.51 -41.97
N ALA A 519 -12.25 -11.20 -41.10
CA ALA A 519 -12.72 -11.57 -39.76
C ALA A 519 -12.95 -10.34 -38.88
N LEU A 520 -12.03 -9.37 -38.93
CA LEU A 520 -12.14 -8.12 -38.19
C LEU A 520 -13.33 -7.27 -38.69
N ASN A 521 -13.47 -7.12 -40.01
CA ASN A 521 -14.61 -6.41 -40.60
C ASN A 521 -15.93 -7.07 -40.21
N GLN A 522 -16.02 -8.40 -40.30
CA GLN A 522 -17.22 -9.13 -39.90
C GLN A 522 -17.57 -8.90 -38.42
N ALA A 523 -16.58 -8.90 -37.53
CA ALA A 523 -16.80 -8.65 -36.10
C ALA A 523 -17.28 -7.21 -35.84
N ILE A 524 -16.71 -6.22 -36.54
CA ILE A 524 -17.04 -4.80 -36.35
C ILE A 524 -18.40 -4.43 -36.96
N THR A 525 -18.72 -4.94 -38.15
CA THR A 525 -19.96 -4.59 -38.87
C THR A 525 -21.16 -5.39 -38.40
N GLN A 526 -20.99 -6.32 -37.45
CA GLN A 526 -22.09 -7.11 -36.94
C GLN A 526 -23.06 -6.23 -36.15
N SER A 527 -24.34 -6.30 -36.49
CA SER A 527 -25.37 -5.70 -35.67
C SER A 527 -25.68 -6.56 -34.44
N ILE A 528 -25.97 -5.90 -33.33
CA ILE A 528 -26.49 -6.52 -32.12
C ILE A 528 -28.01 -6.34 -32.13
N THR A 529 -28.74 -7.45 -32.03
CA THR A 529 -30.20 -7.44 -31.98
C THR A 529 -30.65 -7.81 -30.57
N ASN A 530 -31.38 -6.91 -29.92
CA ASN A 530 -32.06 -7.16 -28.66
C ASN A 530 -33.56 -6.85 -28.84
N GLY A 531 -34.39 -7.88 -29.00
CA GLY A 531 -35.80 -7.72 -29.40
C GLY A 531 -35.94 -7.18 -30.83
N THR A 532 -36.72 -6.13 -31.02
CA THR A 532 -36.90 -5.45 -32.32
C THR A 532 -35.80 -4.42 -32.63
N ASP A 533 -34.94 -4.10 -31.66
CA ASP A 533 -33.89 -3.11 -31.83
C ASP A 533 -32.64 -3.74 -32.42
N VAL A 534 -32.34 -3.38 -33.67
CA VAL A 534 -31.07 -3.67 -34.33
C VAL A 534 -30.15 -2.47 -34.14
N LYS A 535 -28.98 -2.68 -33.53
CA LYS A 535 -28.00 -1.62 -33.26
C LYS A 535 -26.62 -1.96 -33.79
N SER A 536 -25.88 -0.93 -34.18
CA SER A 536 -24.52 -1.04 -34.73
C SER A 536 -23.64 0.07 -34.18
N LEU A 537 -22.33 -0.04 -34.38
CA LEU A 537 -21.38 1.03 -34.03
C LEU A 537 -21.71 2.40 -34.66
N MET A 538 -22.38 2.41 -35.82
CA MET A 538 -22.78 3.66 -36.49
C MET A 538 -23.79 4.48 -35.68
N ASP A 539 -24.63 3.81 -34.88
CA ASP A 539 -25.59 4.46 -34.00
C ASP A 539 -24.88 5.27 -32.90
N TYR A 540 -23.65 4.88 -32.56
CA TYR A 540 -22.81 5.50 -31.54
C TYR A 540 -21.68 6.36 -32.13
N GLY A 541 -21.77 6.71 -33.43
CA GLY A 541 -20.83 7.62 -34.07
C GLY A 541 -19.54 6.97 -34.57
N ILE A 542 -19.43 5.64 -34.55
CA ILE A 542 -18.26 4.93 -35.09
C ILE A 542 -18.64 4.32 -36.44
N SER A 543 -17.96 4.74 -37.50
CA SER A 543 -18.25 4.29 -38.87
C SER A 543 -16.99 3.84 -39.61
N ILE A 544 -17.17 2.95 -40.58
CA ILE A 544 -16.11 2.47 -41.48
C ILE A 544 -16.54 2.77 -42.92
N ASN A 545 -15.65 3.38 -43.70
CA ASN A 545 -15.92 3.65 -45.12
C ASN A 545 -15.53 2.47 -46.04
N ASP A 546 -15.78 2.63 -47.34
CA ASP A 546 -15.46 1.68 -48.41
C ASP A 546 -13.96 1.33 -48.49
N LYS A 547 -13.08 2.23 -48.04
CA LYS A 547 -11.62 2.03 -47.94
C LYS A 547 -11.19 1.34 -46.64
N SER A 548 -12.13 0.90 -45.82
CA SER A 548 -11.90 0.37 -44.46
C SER A 548 -11.18 1.34 -43.52
N PHE A 549 -11.36 2.63 -43.70
CA PHE A 549 -10.93 3.66 -42.75
C PHE A 549 -12.04 3.90 -41.73
N MET A 550 -11.69 3.91 -40.44
CA MET A 550 -12.63 4.12 -39.34
C MET A 550 -12.65 5.57 -38.88
N SER A 551 -13.83 6.15 -38.68
CA SER A 551 -14.03 7.49 -38.13
C SER A 551 -14.89 7.47 -36.88
N LEU A 552 -14.64 8.44 -35.99
CA LEU A 552 -15.39 8.66 -34.75
C LEU A 552 -16.01 10.06 -34.74
N ASP A 553 -17.32 10.12 -34.54
CA ASP A 553 -18.04 11.31 -34.09
C ASP A 553 -18.13 11.28 -32.56
N SER A 554 -17.18 11.95 -31.90
CA SER A 554 -17.09 11.96 -30.43
C SER A 554 -18.29 12.65 -29.77
N GLY A 555 -18.91 13.63 -30.42
CA GLY A 555 -20.10 14.32 -29.89
C GLY A 555 -21.32 13.41 -29.89
N LYS A 556 -21.50 12.62 -30.96
CA LYS A 556 -22.57 11.62 -31.03
C LYS A 556 -22.37 10.50 -30.01
N LEU A 557 -21.13 10.02 -29.84
CA LEU A 557 -20.81 9.02 -28.82
C LEU A 557 -21.08 9.56 -27.40
N ALA A 558 -20.56 10.73 -27.06
CA ALA A 558 -20.78 11.35 -25.74
C ALA A 558 -22.27 11.55 -25.42
N SER A 559 -23.06 11.96 -26.43
CA SER A 559 -24.51 12.10 -26.30
C SER A 559 -25.19 10.76 -26.06
N ALA A 560 -24.79 9.71 -26.78
CA ALA A 560 -25.35 8.37 -26.62
C ALA A 560 -25.02 7.77 -25.24
N VAL A 561 -23.79 7.93 -24.76
CA VAL A 561 -23.36 7.48 -23.42
C VAL A 561 -24.11 8.23 -22.33
N SER A 562 -24.25 9.56 -22.45
CA SER A 562 -24.98 10.37 -21.48
C SER A 562 -26.47 10.03 -21.43
N ALA A 563 -27.07 9.68 -22.56
CA ALA A 563 -28.50 9.37 -22.64
C ALA A 563 -28.84 7.98 -22.08
N ASP A 564 -28.03 6.96 -22.40
CA ASP A 564 -28.27 5.58 -21.97
C ASP A 564 -26.94 4.78 -21.91
N PRO A 565 -26.19 4.88 -20.80
CA PRO A 565 -24.88 4.23 -20.67
C PRO A 565 -24.99 2.71 -20.63
N GLU A 566 -26.07 2.17 -20.06
CA GLU A 566 -26.34 0.73 -20.04
C GLU A 566 -26.48 0.18 -21.46
N ARG A 567 -27.16 0.94 -22.32
CA ARG A 567 -27.32 0.55 -23.72
C ARG A 567 -26.02 0.62 -24.52
N VAL A 568 -25.13 1.57 -24.22
CA VAL A 568 -23.78 1.58 -24.81
C VAL A 568 -23.00 0.34 -24.37
N LYS A 569 -23.02 0.03 -23.06
CA LYS A 569 -22.40 -1.17 -22.50
C LYS A 569 -22.93 -2.45 -23.16
N ASP A 570 -24.24 -2.57 -23.34
CA ASP A 570 -24.87 -3.72 -23.98
C ASP A 570 -24.40 -3.93 -25.43
N VAL A 571 -24.14 -2.84 -26.18
CA VAL A 571 -23.66 -2.94 -27.56
C VAL A 571 -22.15 -3.19 -27.62
N PHE A 572 -21.37 -2.55 -26.74
CA PHE A 572 -19.91 -2.59 -26.78
C PHE A 572 -19.37 -3.87 -26.14
N TYR A 573 -19.75 -4.10 -24.88
CA TYR A 573 -19.32 -5.24 -24.08
C TYR A 573 -20.25 -6.45 -24.28
N GLY A 574 -21.56 -6.22 -24.29
CA GLY A 574 -22.57 -7.27 -24.28
C GLY A 574 -23.38 -7.31 -22.99
N GLY A 575 -24.23 -8.31 -22.87
CA GLY A 575 -25.16 -8.42 -21.76
C GLY A 575 -25.77 -9.82 -21.67
N GLU A 576 -26.84 -9.93 -20.88
CA GLU A 576 -27.61 -11.16 -20.76
C GLU A 576 -29.01 -10.95 -21.31
N LYS A 577 -29.49 -11.91 -22.09
CA LYS A 577 -30.87 -11.92 -22.59
C LYS A 577 -31.61 -13.12 -22.02
N LYS A 578 -32.86 -12.88 -21.62
CA LYS A 578 -33.77 -13.95 -21.19
C LYS A 578 -34.31 -14.66 -22.43
N ASP A 579 -34.13 -15.97 -22.51
CA ASP A 579 -34.73 -16.78 -23.58
C ASP A 579 -36.22 -17.04 -23.32
N SER A 580 -36.89 -17.65 -24.31
CA SER A 580 -38.31 -18.02 -24.22
C SER A 580 -38.63 -19.01 -23.09
N SER A 581 -37.61 -19.63 -22.48
CA SER A 581 -37.72 -20.53 -21.32
C SER A 581 -37.43 -19.82 -20.00
N GLY A 582 -37.17 -18.51 -20.02
CA GLY A 582 -36.91 -17.70 -18.85
C GLY A 582 -35.46 -17.75 -18.35
N LYS A 583 -34.53 -18.38 -19.08
CA LYS A 583 -33.13 -18.48 -18.70
C LYS A 583 -32.31 -17.33 -19.28
N TYR A 584 -31.42 -16.75 -18.47
CA TYR A 584 -30.48 -15.73 -18.92
C TYR A 584 -29.32 -16.39 -19.70
N ASN A 585 -29.14 -15.97 -20.95
CA ASN A 585 -28.02 -16.36 -21.79
C ASN A 585 -27.21 -15.13 -22.14
N ARG A 586 -25.90 -15.19 -21.90
CA ARG A 586 -24.96 -14.13 -22.27
C ARG A 586 -24.86 -13.99 -23.78
N TYR A 587 -24.79 -12.75 -24.26
CA TYR A 587 -24.38 -12.43 -25.63
C TYR A 587 -23.21 -11.45 -25.61
N ASP A 588 -22.31 -11.60 -26.57
CA ASP A 588 -21.14 -10.73 -26.69
C ASP A 588 -21.49 -9.48 -27.50
N GLY A 589 -21.04 -8.33 -26.99
CA GLY A 589 -21.03 -7.06 -27.71
C GLY A 589 -19.96 -7.02 -28.79
N ILE A 590 -19.93 -5.91 -29.53
CA ILE A 590 -19.07 -5.75 -30.71
C ILE A 590 -17.60 -5.78 -30.31
N PHE A 591 -17.19 -5.06 -29.26
CA PHE A 591 -15.80 -5.04 -28.83
C PHE A 591 -15.35 -6.34 -28.20
N THR A 592 -16.25 -7.08 -27.52
CA THR A 592 -15.96 -8.43 -27.03
C THR A 592 -15.66 -9.39 -28.19
N LYS A 593 -16.45 -9.34 -29.27
CA LYS A 593 -16.20 -10.16 -30.46
C LYS A 593 -14.91 -9.76 -31.18
N VAL A 594 -14.68 -8.46 -31.36
CA VAL A 594 -13.44 -7.93 -31.95
C VAL A 594 -12.23 -8.36 -31.12
N SER A 595 -12.33 -8.22 -29.79
CA SER A 595 -11.31 -8.69 -28.85
C SER A 595 -11.08 -10.19 -29.04
N ASN A 596 -12.11 -11.04 -29.05
CA ASN A 596 -11.96 -12.48 -29.25
C ASN A 596 -11.23 -12.83 -30.57
N VAL A 597 -11.64 -12.21 -31.69
CA VAL A 597 -10.98 -12.40 -33.00
C VAL A 597 -9.50 -12.03 -32.96
N LEU A 598 -9.17 -10.89 -32.34
CA LEU A 598 -7.77 -10.46 -32.21
C LEU A 598 -7.01 -11.34 -31.22
N GLY A 599 -7.66 -11.89 -30.20
CA GLY A 599 -7.07 -12.78 -29.21
C GLY A 599 -6.62 -14.09 -29.80
N ASP A 600 -7.42 -14.68 -30.67
CA ASP A 600 -7.02 -15.87 -31.42
C ASP A 600 -5.73 -15.66 -32.24
N LEU A 601 -5.42 -14.41 -32.59
CA LEU A 601 -4.24 -14.07 -33.37
C LEU A 601 -2.98 -13.90 -32.52
N VAL A 602 -3.09 -13.25 -31.36
CA VAL A 602 -1.91 -12.83 -30.57
C VAL A 602 -1.83 -13.36 -29.13
N ASP A 603 -2.92 -13.86 -28.56
CA ASP A 603 -2.94 -14.28 -27.15
C ASP A 603 -2.66 -15.77 -26.94
N GLY A 604 -1.89 -16.04 -25.89
CA GLY A 604 -1.60 -17.40 -25.42
C GLY A 604 -0.51 -18.13 -26.21
N GLY A 605 -0.21 -19.36 -25.77
CA GLY A 605 0.85 -20.18 -26.34
C GLY A 605 0.62 -20.59 -27.80
N ASN A 606 -0.65 -20.76 -28.18
CA ASN A 606 -1.10 -21.29 -29.47
C ASN A 606 -1.72 -20.20 -30.38
N ALA A 607 -1.42 -18.93 -30.13
CA ALA A 607 -1.87 -17.83 -30.96
C ALA A 607 -1.50 -18.06 -32.44
N LYS A 608 -2.39 -17.72 -33.37
CA LYS A 608 -2.19 -18.02 -34.81
C LYS A 608 -0.94 -17.36 -35.38
N LEU A 609 -0.67 -16.09 -35.02
CA LEU A 609 0.51 -15.38 -35.52
C LEU A 609 1.80 -15.93 -34.91
N LYS A 610 1.79 -16.27 -33.62
CA LYS A 610 2.91 -16.94 -32.96
C LYS A 610 3.24 -18.29 -33.59
N THR A 611 2.21 -19.10 -33.88
CA THR A 611 2.37 -20.39 -34.55
C THR A 611 2.93 -20.23 -35.97
N PHE A 612 2.49 -19.18 -36.67
CA PHE A 612 3.01 -18.83 -37.99
C PHE A 612 4.48 -18.36 -37.91
N SER A 613 4.83 -17.54 -36.92
CA SER A 613 6.22 -17.11 -36.64
C SER A 613 7.14 -18.31 -36.41
N GLN A 614 6.74 -19.25 -35.54
CA GLN A 614 7.48 -20.51 -35.31
C GLN A 614 7.62 -21.38 -36.56
N THR A 615 6.66 -21.30 -37.48
CA THR A 615 6.74 -21.98 -38.78
C THR A 615 7.81 -21.34 -39.66
N LEU A 616 7.84 -20.01 -39.74
CA LEU A 616 8.86 -19.27 -40.48
C LEU A 616 10.28 -19.50 -39.92
N GLU A 617 10.43 -19.51 -38.59
CA GLU A 617 11.71 -19.83 -37.93
C GLU A 617 12.22 -21.23 -38.29
N ARG A 618 11.32 -22.21 -38.30
CA ARG A 618 11.66 -23.60 -38.67
C ARG A 618 12.02 -23.73 -40.14
N GLU A 619 11.29 -23.05 -41.02
CA GLU A 619 11.63 -22.97 -42.44
C GLU A 619 13.01 -22.35 -42.65
N LEU A 620 13.32 -21.23 -41.98
CA LEU A 620 14.64 -20.60 -42.06
C LEU A 620 15.75 -21.55 -41.59
N LYS A 621 15.53 -22.29 -40.50
CA LYS A 621 16.48 -23.32 -40.03
C LYS A 621 16.68 -24.42 -41.07
N ASN A 622 15.60 -24.87 -41.72
CA ASN A 622 15.66 -25.90 -42.76
C ASN A 622 16.41 -25.38 -44.00
N TYR A 623 16.13 -24.16 -44.45
CA TYR A 623 16.85 -23.54 -45.57
C TYR A 623 18.34 -23.36 -45.27
N ASN A 624 18.70 -22.95 -44.05
CA ASN A 624 20.10 -22.89 -43.62
C ASN A 624 20.78 -24.27 -43.69
N ALA A 625 20.12 -25.33 -43.19
CA ALA A 625 20.67 -26.68 -43.26
C ALA A 625 20.82 -27.19 -44.71
N GLU A 626 19.83 -26.89 -45.57
CA GLU A 626 19.86 -27.21 -47.00
C GLU A 626 21.01 -26.47 -47.71
N ARG A 627 21.19 -25.18 -47.39
CA ARG A 627 22.27 -24.35 -47.92
C ARG A 627 23.65 -24.92 -47.57
N GLU A 628 23.87 -25.24 -46.30
CA GLU A 628 25.14 -25.80 -45.83
C GLU A 628 25.43 -27.17 -46.44
N LYS A 629 24.39 -28.00 -46.62
CA LYS A 629 24.52 -29.29 -47.32
C LYS A 629 24.90 -29.09 -48.78
N SER A 630 24.23 -28.19 -49.49
CA SER A 630 24.53 -27.86 -50.90
C SER A 630 25.95 -27.32 -51.06
N LYS A 631 26.41 -26.45 -50.15
CA LYS A 631 27.79 -25.94 -50.14
C LYS A 631 28.81 -27.06 -49.91
N LYS A 632 28.61 -27.91 -48.91
CA LYS A 632 29.50 -29.06 -48.66
C LYS A 632 29.57 -30.03 -49.84
N MET A 633 28.44 -30.30 -50.51
CA MET A 633 28.41 -31.12 -51.71
C MET A 633 29.19 -30.49 -52.86
N LEU A 634 29.02 -29.18 -53.07
CA LEU A 634 29.76 -28.43 -54.07
C LEU A 634 31.26 -28.46 -53.78
N ASP A 635 31.67 -28.13 -52.56
CA ASP A 635 33.07 -28.12 -52.15
C ASP A 635 33.71 -29.50 -52.29
N ALA A 636 33.05 -30.58 -51.84
CA ALA A 636 33.56 -31.94 -51.99
C ALA A 636 33.73 -32.35 -53.46
N ARG A 637 32.81 -31.95 -54.33
CA ARG A 637 32.90 -32.21 -55.78
C ARG A 637 34.10 -31.52 -56.39
N TYR A 638 34.33 -30.25 -56.05
CA TYR A 638 35.44 -29.46 -56.60
C TYR A 638 36.79 -29.81 -55.96
N GLU A 639 36.83 -30.21 -54.70
CA GLU A 639 38.01 -30.81 -54.03
C GLU A 639 38.44 -32.09 -54.75
N THR A 640 37.48 -32.99 -55.03
CA THR A 640 37.75 -34.23 -55.78
C THR A 640 38.26 -33.92 -57.19
N MET A 641 37.69 -32.89 -57.84
CA MET A 641 38.13 -32.45 -59.16
C MET A 641 39.57 -31.89 -59.12
N ALA A 642 39.91 -31.10 -58.10
CA ALA A 642 41.25 -30.57 -57.88
C ALA A 642 42.28 -31.69 -57.62
N GLN A 643 41.93 -32.68 -56.79
CA GLN A 643 42.79 -33.85 -56.56
C GLN A 643 43.04 -34.65 -57.85
N ARG A 644 41.99 -34.87 -58.66
CA ARG A 644 42.13 -35.53 -59.96
C ARG A 644 43.02 -34.71 -60.90
N PHE A 645 42.82 -33.39 -60.94
CA PHE A 645 43.63 -32.49 -61.75
C PHE A 645 45.10 -32.56 -61.36
N ALA A 646 45.42 -32.46 -60.07
CA ALA A 646 46.79 -32.60 -59.55
C ALA A 646 47.40 -33.97 -59.87
N SER A 647 46.63 -35.05 -59.77
CA SER A 647 47.10 -36.40 -60.13
C SER A 647 47.38 -36.57 -61.63
N PHE A 648 46.62 -35.88 -62.49
CA PHE A 648 46.87 -35.85 -63.92
C PHE A 648 48.11 -35.01 -64.25
N ASP A 649 48.29 -33.87 -63.59
CA ASP A 649 49.51 -33.05 -63.72
C ASP A 649 50.76 -33.85 -63.32
N GLU A 650 50.70 -34.63 -62.24
CA GLU A 650 51.81 -35.51 -61.83
C GLU A 650 52.08 -36.61 -62.87
N GLN A 651 51.05 -37.23 -63.42
CA GLN A 651 51.19 -38.24 -64.47
C GLN A 651 51.76 -37.64 -65.76
N ILE A 652 51.33 -36.44 -66.15
CA ILE A 652 51.86 -35.71 -67.30
C ILE A 652 53.33 -35.36 -67.06
N ALA A 653 53.70 -34.91 -65.86
CA ALA A 653 55.09 -34.66 -65.50
C ALA A 653 55.95 -35.95 -65.56
N LYS A 654 55.44 -37.08 -65.06
CA LYS A 654 56.09 -38.40 -65.18
C LYS A 654 56.21 -38.86 -66.63
N ALA A 655 55.17 -38.69 -67.44
CA ALA A 655 55.17 -39.03 -68.86
C ALA A 655 56.16 -38.15 -69.63
N ASN A 656 56.20 -36.85 -69.36
CA ASN A 656 57.17 -35.90 -69.94
C ASN A 656 58.60 -36.27 -69.51
N ASN A 657 58.83 -36.61 -68.24
CA ASN A 657 60.14 -37.07 -67.77
C ASN A 657 60.56 -38.39 -68.44
N SER A 658 59.63 -39.34 -68.60
CA SER A 658 59.88 -40.61 -69.28
C SER A 658 60.16 -40.39 -70.77
N PHE A 659 59.41 -39.48 -71.41
CA PHE A 659 59.62 -39.10 -72.80
C PHE A 659 60.97 -38.41 -72.98
N ASN A 660 61.34 -37.49 -72.08
CA ASN A 660 62.65 -36.86 -72.07
C ASN A 660 63.78 -37.89 -71.85
N ALA A 661 63.58 -38.88 -70.98
CA ALA A 661 64.54 -39.95 -70.76
C ALA A 661 64.70 -40.86 -72.00
N VAL A 662 63.59 -41.23 -72.66
CA VAL A 662 63.61 -41.97 -73.93
C VAL A 662 64.28 -41.13 -75.01
N GLN A 663 64.00 -39.83 -75.08
CA GLN A 663 64.63 -38.91 -76.02
C GLN A 663 66.13 -38.82 -75.76
N MET A 664 66.57 -38.70 -74.50
CA MET A 664 68.00 -38.75 -74.14
C MET A 664 68.64 -40.08 -74.53
N MET A 665 67.96 -41.22 -74.37
CA MET A 665 68.45 -42.54 -74.83
C MET A 665 68.56 -42.62 -76.36
N ILE A 666 67.56 -42.11 -77.09
CA ILE A 666 67.59 -42.02 -78.55
C ILE A 666 68.76 -41.15 -78.99
N ASP A 667 68.98 -40.01 -78.33
CA ASP A 667 70.07 -39.09 -78.63
C ASP A 667 71.43 -39.71 -78.28
N GLN A 668 71.54 -40.49 -77.19
CA GLN A 668 72.73 -41.26 -76.83
C GLN A 668 73.04 -42.35 -77.87
N GLN A 669 72.06 -43.15 -78.28
CA GLN A 669 72.24 -44.18 -79.32
C GLN A 669 72.56 -43.57 -80.70
N ALA A 670 71.94 -42.45 -81.04
CA ALA A 670 72.26 -41.69 -82.24
C ALA A 670 73.69 -41.10 -82.18
N GLY A 671 74.16 -40.74 -80.99
CA GLY A 671 75.54 -40.33 -80.72
C GLY A 671 76.56 -41.46 -80.83
N GLU A 672 76.25 -42.66 -80.32
CA GLU A 672 77.12 -43.85 -80.43
C GLU A 672 77.24 -44.34 -81.87
N LYS A 673 76.16 -44.30 -82.67
CA LYS A 673 76.19 -44.61 -84.11
C LYS A 673 76.99 -43.62 -84.96
N LYS A 674 77.34 -42.44 -84.43
CA LYS A 674 78.25 -41.49 -85.11
C LYS A 674 79.74 -41.73 -84.79
N LYS A 675 80.07 -42.71 -83.94
CA LYS A 675 81.46 -42.99 -83.50
C LYS A 675 82.05 -44.35 -83.95
N ASN A 676 81.34 -45.13 -84.77
CA ASN A 676 81.87 -46.35 -85.39
C ASN A 676 81.88 -46.26 -86.92
#